data_AF-A0A7C3G0Z9-F1
#
_entry.id   AF-A0A7C3G0Z9-F1
#
_cell.length_a   1.000
_cell.length_b   1.000
_cell.length_c   1.000
_cell.angle_alpha   90.00
_cell.angle_beta   90.00
_cell.angle_gamma   90.00
#
_symmetry.space_group_name_H-M   'P 1'
#
loop_
_entity.id
_entity.type
_entity.pdbx_description
1 polymer ?
#
loop_
_entity_poly.entity_id
_entity_poly.type
_entity_poly.pdbx_seq_one_letter_code
_entity_poly.pdbx_strand_id
1 'polypeptide(L)'
;MAVMRREGVYKDLLELGWFKRLAKWRGLQFTLQVIGLAFFGVIIYAGLFGTPVGGENVGSTFTWLIWWTLIPVTMLVAARGWCLVCPWIAPAEWLQRLAFWWKGKRTLSLNWKVPRFLQNFGLMLVFFLILHWADSTFHLALRPETTVYLALGLFGLAIAVSLVFEKRSFCRYFCPIGAIIAAYSLVAPVEVRNKDPQVCRRCHTRNCFKGSEKGYGCPMMTHPYDFNIDERGYAPCRAACPAGVHSDGYIALIARGKFKEALELHRQTMPFAGVCGRICIHPCESQCERAKVDEPVSIRRLKRFMADYALNNGGRGNILPIAKTKADKVAIIGSGPAGLACAYDLVREGYPVTVFEAAPEAGGLLRYGIPEYRLPKRILDSEISYIEGLGVEIRTNTPVSDLSSLFSQGYKAIFLATGAGASQRLNIPGEEAEGVVHALDFLRQVNSGEKVRIGSRVAVIGGGNAAIDAARVARRLGAQEVSIIYRRSRDEMPAIRSEVEQAEREGIKIHFQKAPVQVLSKNGRLTGLQCVQTELGEPDADGRRQPILVDGSQFDIELDNVIIAIGQIVPGTKLTSGLKHTDWGTLSVDPVTLQTNVAGVFAGGDAVAGPADAISAIADGKEAAISIKRYLGGMEVGEGRAPRARVASTDGLEVKEREVMPAYALGKPGDFSEAEPGFDPKTAVSEARRCWSCGTGSDGVDRNTYCVLCLECVKTCPNDNVALNIRRPFHDIFKKGVGFLRTRDIKFSLSLIAIVLLGVIPFHNLEMTNTYTSLEANLASGLGISEMVVRTTAFLLTGLIAVAIFFGFSWLAQRASGDRQFGTKGIFTWFALTFIPLAISLHLAHNYFHLLEEGAVIIPNLSDPFGFGWDLFGTAGASVTILPATVISNLQFITIGLGFLASGYALYRLPTNMFAARAQALRSMAPMTVLLIGMAIFYLWVLTIPMSMRF
;
A
#
# COMPACT_ATOMS: atom_id res chain seq x y z
N MET A 1 -17.47 -11.88 20.06
CA MET A 1 -18.17 -13.13 19.63
C MET A 1 -19.23 -12.91 18.54
N ALA A 2 -20.09 -11.88 18.60
CA ALA A 2 -21.14 -11.65 17.57
C ALA A 2 -20.61 -11.32 16.16
N VAL A 3 -19.41 -10.72 16.03
CA VAL A 3 -18.76 -10.41 14.74
C VAL A 3 -18.21 -11.67 14.06
N MET A 4 -17.63 -12.61 14.82
CA MET A 4 -17.06 -13.86 14.26
C MET A 4 -18.11 -14.80 13.67
N ARG A 5 -19.33 -14.85 14.24
CA ARG A 5 -20.45 -15.63 13.66
C ARG A 5 -20.95 -15.10 12.31
N ARG A 6 -20.76 -13.81 11.99
CA ARG A 6 -21.19 -13.21 10.71
C ARG A 6 -20.27 -13.56 9.52
N GLU A 7 -19.02 -13.98 9.76
CA GLU A 7 -18.04 -14.31 8.69
C GLU A 7 -17.85 -15.82 8.44
N GLY A 8 -18.61 -16.70 9.11
CA GLY A 8 -18.49 -18.15 8.91
C GLY A 8 -17.31 -18.81 9.65
N VAL A 9 -16.79 -18.14 10.69
CA VAL A 9 -15.85 -18.71 11.66
C VAL A 9 -16.64 -19.46 12.74
N TYR A 10 -16.27 -20.72 13.00
CA TYR A 10 -16.94 -21.59 13.94
C TYR A 10 -16.30 -21.59 15.33
N LYS A 11 -14.96 -21.58 15.41
CA LYS A 11 -14.21 -21.71 16.67
C LYS A 11 -12.78 -21.19 16.55
N ASP A 12 -12.26 -20.49 17.56
CA ASP A 12 -10.82 -20.20 17.70
C ASP A 12 -10.18 -21.28 18.59
N LEU A 13 -9.22 -22.03 18.05
CA LEU A 13 -8.53 -23.10 18.78
C LEU A 13 -7.68 -22.56 19.93
N LEU A 14 -7.27 -21.29 19.87
CA LEU A 14 -6.48 -20.66 20.93
C LEU A 14 -7.30 -20.30 22.18
N GLU A 15 -8.63 -20.50 22.16
CA GLU A 15 -9.46 -20.42 23.36
C GLU A 15 -9.28 -21.66 24.28
N LEU A 16 -8.78 -22.78 23.74
CA LEU A 16 -8.46 -23.97 24.52
C LEU A 16 -7.15 -23.76 25.29
N GLY A 17 -7.22 -23.63 26.61
CA GLY A 17 -6.07 -23.25 27.45
C GLY A 17 -4.85 -24.16 27.35
N TRP A 18 -5.02 -25.48 27.15
CA TRP A 18 -3.91 -26.40 26.92
C TRP A 18 -3.26 -26.18 25.55
N PHE A 19 -4.07 -25.99 24.50
CA PHE A 19 -3.59 -25.79 23.14
C PHE A 19 -2.91 -24.43 22.98
N LYS A 20 -3.45 -23.38 23.61
CA LYS A 20 -2.81 -22.05 23.66
C LYS A 20 -1.43 -22.11 24.31
N ARG A 21 -1.29 -22.85 25.42
CA ARG A 21 0.00 -23.06 26.09
C ARG A 21 1.00 -23.76 25.16
N LEU A 22 0.56 -24.81 24.48
CA LEU A 22 1.37 -25.52 23.49
C LEU A 22 1.78 -24.61 22.30
N ALA A 23 0.84 -23.89 21.70
CA ALA A 23 1.08 -23.00 20.57
C ALA A 23 2.03 -21.83 20.90
N LYS A 24 2.04 -21.37 22.16
CA LYS A 24 2.95 -20.33 22.66
C LYS A 24 4.31 -20.87 23.12
N TRP A 25 4.45 -22.18 23.27
CA TRP A 25 5.72 -22.77 23.68
C TRP A 25 6.76 -22.57 22.57
N ARG A 26 7.89 -21.95 22.93
CA ARG A 26 8.98 -21.65 21.97
C ARG A 26 9.56 -22.90 21.33
N GLY A 27 9.68 -23.98 22.12
CA GLY A 27 10.20 -25.25 21.67
C GLY A 27 9.30 -25.97 20.67
N LEU A 28 8.02 -25.60 20.51
CA LEU A 28 7.06 -26.38 19.72
C LEU A 28 7.56 -26.66 18.30
N GLN A 29 7.95 -25.61 17.58
CA GLN A 29 8.42 -25.77 16.20
C GLN A 29 9.74 -26.53 16.14
N PHE A 30 10.68 -26.21 17.03
CA PHE A 30 11.96 -26.89 17.11
C PHE A 30 11.79 -28.40 17.37
N THR A 31 10.99 -28.78 18.36
CA THR A 31 10.73 -30.19 18.71
C THR A 31 10.11 -30.94 17.54
N LEU A 32 9.11 -30.36 16.88
CA LEU A 32 8.50 -30.98 15.69
C LEU A 32 9.52 -31.12 14.54
N GLN A 33 10.36 -30.11 14.32
CA GLN A 33 11.39 -30.14 13.29
C GLN A 33 12.52 -31.12 13.59
N VAL A 34 12.92 -31.27 14.86
CA VAL A 34 13.92 -32.28 15.27
C VAL A 34 13.40 -33.68 15.05
N ILE A 35 12.13 -33.95 15.40
CA ILE A 35 11.49 -35.24 15.09
C ILE A 35 11.49 -35.47 13.58
N GLY A 36 11.10 -34.46 12.79
CA GLY A 36 11.14 -34.51 11.33
C GLY A 36 12.55 -34.74 10.76
N LEU A 37 13.58 -34.13 11.35
CA LEU A 37 14.98 -34.30 10.95
C LEU A 37 15.55 -35.66 11.34
N ALA A 38 15.23 -36.18 12.52
CA ALA A 38 15.60 -37.53 12.91
C ALA A 38 14.99 -38.55 11.95
N PHE A 39 13.70 -38.38 11.63
CA PHE A 39 13.01 -39.19 10.66
C PHE A 39 13.62 -39.06 9.25
N PHE A 40 13.98 -37.84 8.84
CA PHE A 40 14.71 -37.59 7.59
C PHE A 40 16.07 -38.30 7.58
N GLY A 41 16.81 -38.30 8.70
CA GLY A 41 18.05 -39.05 8.84
C GLY A 41 17.88 -40.56 8.67
N VAL A 42 16.78 -41.12 9.18
CA VAL A 42 16.42 -42.54 8.97
C VAL A 42 16.16 -42.82 7.50
N ILE A 43 15.43 -41.95 6.79
CA ILE A 43 15.22 -42.09 5.32
C ILE A 43 16.55 -42.08 4.58
N ILE A 44 17.46 -41.15 4.89
CA ILE A 44 18.76 -41.04 4.23
C ILE A 44 19.61 -42.28 4.50
N TYR A 45 19.65 -42.74 5.75
CA TYR A 45 20.41 -43.93 6.12
C TYR A 45 19.83 -45.18 5.43
N ALA A 46 18.51 -45.37 5.49
CA ALA A 46 17.85 -46.50 4.84
C ALA A 46 18.07 -46.48 3.32
N GLY A 47 18.01 -45.32 2.67
CA GLY A 47 18.20 -45.23 1.23
C GLY A 47 19.64 -45.46 0.75
N LEU A 48 20.65 -45.23 1.60
CA LEU A 48 22.08 -45.45 1.27
C LEU A 48 22.59 -46.83 1.69
N PHE A 49 22.10 -47.35 2.82
CA PHE A 49 22.65 -48.56 3.47
C PHE A 49 21.63 -49.69 3.65
N GLY A 50 20.35 -49.44 3.38
CA GLY A 50 19.30 -50.45 3.43
C GLY A 50 19.15 -51.21 2.11
N THR A 51 18.06 -51.97 2.00
CA THR A 51 17.73 -52.73 0.77
C THR A 51 17.65 -51.83 -0.46
N PRO A 52 18.22 -52.22 -1.62
CA PRO A 52 18.15 -51.45 -2.86
C PRO A 52 16.76 -51.48 -3.52
N VAL A 53 15.85 -52.33 -3.03
CA VAL A 53 14.50 -52.48 -3.58
C VAL A 53 13.59 -51.44 -2.94
N GLY A 54 13.07 -50.50 -3.74
CA GLY A 54 12.25 -49.38 -3.24
C GLY A 54 11.02 -49.80 -2.43
N GLY A 55 10.37 -50.92 -2.79
CA GLY A 55 9.19 -51.45 -2.06
C GLY A 55 9.52 -51.97 -0.65
N GLU A 56 10.72 -52.50 -0.45
CA GLU A 56 11.18 -53.05 0.84
C GLU A 56 11.96 -52.01 1.66
N ASN A 57 12.35 -50.90 1.04
CA ASN A 57 13.13 -49.85 1.68
C ASN A 57 12.23 -48.87 2.42
N VAL A 58 12.30 -48.84 3.76
CA VAL A 58 11.49 -47.95 4.58
C VAL A 58 11.61 -46.46 4.19
N GLY A 59 12.79 -46.04 3.69
CA GLY A 59 13.03 -44.67 3.23
C GLY A 59 12.23 -44.32 1.98
N SER A 60 12.25 -45.19 0.97
CA SER A 60 11.46 -45.03 -0.26
C SER A 60 9.97 -45.20 -0.01
N THR A 61 9.55 -46.28 0.65
CA THR A 61 8.15 -46.57 1.00
C THR A 61 7.55 -45.41 1.78
N PHE A 62 8.24 -44.90 2.80
CA PHE A 62 7.71 -43.77 3.55
C PHE A 62 7.66 -42.50 2.69
N THR A 63 8.69 -42.18 1.92
CA THR A 63 8.73 -40.93 1.14
C THR A 63 7.62 -40.89 0.10
N TRP A 64 7.45 -41.97 -0.67
CA TRP A 64 6.58 -41.98 -1.85
C TRP A 64 5.18 -42.57 -1.60
N LEU A 65 5.03 -43.53 -0.69
CA LEU A 65 3.73 -44.17 -0.43
C LEU A 65 3.00 -43.60 0.78
N ILE A 66 3.72 -43.10 1.79
CA ILE A 66 3.10 -42.57 3.02
C ILE A 66 3.12 -41.04 3.04
N TRP A 67 4.29 -40.43 2.90
CA TRP A 67 4.46 -38.99 3.03
C TRP A 67 3.84 -38.24 1.85
N TRP A 68 4.21 -38.60 0.62
CA TRP A 68 3.67 -37.97 -0.59
C TRP A 68 2.14 -38.03 -0.66
N THR A 69 1.54 -39.15 -0.23
CA THR A 69 0.09 -39.37 -0.23
C THR A 69 -0.63 -38.64 0.92
N LEU A 70 -0.01 -38.52 2.10
CA LEU A 70 -0.56 -37.77 3.24
C LEU A 70 -0.42 -36.26 3.09
N ILE A 71 0.52 -35.78 2.27
CA ILE A 71 0.72 -34.35 2.03
C ILE A 71 -0.58 -33.66 1.54
N PRO A 72 -1.28 -34.10 0.48
CA PRO A 72 -2.58 -33.54 0.10
C PRO A 72 -3.64 -33.59 1.21
N VAL A 73 -3.75 -34.71 1.94
CA VAL A 73 -4.73 -34.88 3.03
C VAL A 73 -4.49 -33.87 4.15
N THR A 74 -3.25 -33.75 4.60
CA THR A 74 -2.87 -32.81 5.67
C THR A 74 -3.10 -31.37 5.23
N MET A 75 -2.96 -31.05 3.94
CA MET A 75 -3.25 -29.70 3.45
C MET A 75 -4.72 -29.32 3.53
N LEU A 76 -5.62 -30.26 3.29
CA LEU A 76 -7.05 -30.02 3.34
C LEU A 76 -7.55 -29.80 4.75
N VAL A 77 -6.92 -30.45 5.74
CA VAL A 77 -7.33 -30.36 7.14
C VAL A 77 -6.61 -29.21 7.84
N ALA A 78 -5.28 -29.12 7.67
CA ALA A 78 -4.41 -28.26 8.45
C ALA A 78 -3.72 -27.17 7.60
N ALA A 79 -4.24 -26.83 6.41
CA ALA A 79 -3.67 -25.83 5.51
C ALA A 79 -2.17 -26.08 5.23
N ARG A 80 -1.27 -25.13 5.48
CA ARG A 80 0.18 -25.34 5.29
C ARG A 80 0.87 -25.96 6.51
N GLY A 81 0.15 -26.75 7.31
CA GLY A 81 0.62 -27.29 8.60
C GLY A 81 1.90 -28.11 8.49
N TRP A 82 2.09 -28.83 7.38
CA TRP A 82 3.35 -29.54 7.09
C TRP A 82 4.58 -28.63 7.16
N CYS A 83 4.45 -27.36 6.76
CA CYS A 83 5.56 -26.39 6.79
C CYS A 83 6.05 -26.07 8.22
N LEU A 84 5.28 -26.45 9.25
CA LEU A 84 5.70 -26.37 10.66
C LEU A 84 6.73 -27.47 11.00
N VAL A 85 6.62 -28.65 10.40
CA VAL A 85 7.40 -29.87 10.69
C VAL A 85 8.51 -30.11 9.64
N CYS A 86 8.48 -29.37 8.52
CA CYS A 86 9.38 -29.56 7.38
C CYS A 86 10.87 -29.66 7.79
N PRO A 87 11.56 -30.78 7.47
CA PRO A 87 12.95 -31.00 7.86
C PRO A 87 13.94 -30.17 7.04
N TRP A 88 13.59 -29.74 5.82
CA TRP A 88 14.51 -28.99 4.95
C TRP A 88 14.78 -27.57 5.40
N ILE A 89 13.78 -26.92 6.00
CA ILE A 89 13.89 -25.52 6.42
C ILE A 89 14.62 -25.41 7.76
N ALA A 90 14.50 -26.42 8.62
CA ALA A 90 14.96 -26.31 10.00
C ALA A 90 16.48 -26.05 10.08
N PRO A 91 17.37 -26.85 9.45
CA PRO A 91 18.80 -26.58 9.50
C PRO A 91 19.17 -25.31 8.74
N ALA A 92 18.50 -25.01 7.62
CA ALA A 92 18.73 -23.79 6.86
C ALA A 92 18.44 -22.53 7.70
N GLU A 93 17.35 -22.54 8.47
CA GLU A 93 16.96 -21.45 9.35
C GLU A 93 17.85 -21.36 10.61
N TRP A 94 18.22 -22.50 11.19
CA TRP A 94 19.13 -22.55 12.34
C TRP A 94 20.53 -22.06 11.98
N LEU A 95 21.04 -22.45 10.81
CA LEU A 95 22.33 -21.99 10.29
C LEU A 95 22.29 -20.50 9.95
N GLN A 96 21.22 -20.05 9.28
CA GLN A 96 21.00 -18.63 8.98
C GLN A 96 21.01 -17.77 10.25
N ARG A 97 20.45 -18.28 11.36
CA ARG A 97 20.28 -17.56 12.63
C ARG A 97 21.34 -17.84 13.69
N LEU A 98 22.21 -18.83 13.45
CA LEU A 98 23.13 -19.39 14.44
C LEU A 98 22.44 -19.70 15.79
N ALA A 99 21.18 -20.16 15.72
CA ALA A 99 20.35 -20.42 16.89
C ALA A 99 19.21 -21.40 16.55
N PHE A 100 18.87 -22.28 17.50
CA PHE A 100 17.87 -23.32 17.30
C PHE A 100 16.45 -22.86 17.65
N TRP A 101 16.15 -22.70 18.95
CA TRP A 101 14.83 -22.30 19.45
C TRP A 101 14.82 -20.96 20.22
N TRP A 102 15.98 -20.36 20.45
CA TRP A 102 16.15 -19.03 21.03
C TRP A 102 16.50 -18.00 19.96
N LYS A 103 16.36 -16.71 20.27
CA LYS A 103 16.66 -15.63 19.33
C LYS A 103 18.15 -15.30 19.32
N GLY A 104 18.84 -15.60 18.21
CA GLY A 104 20.24 -15.23 17.98
C GLY A 104 20.45 -13.74 17.63
N LYS A 105 21.62 -13.18 17.97
CA LYS A 105 22.02 -11.78 17.64
C LYS A 105 22.75 -11.64 16.29
N ARG A 106 23.27 -12.72 15.71
CA ARG A 106 24.06 -12.72 14.46
C ARG A 106 23.36 -13.57 13.40
N THR A 107 23.50 -13.20 12.12
CA THR A 107 23.01 -14.00 10.99
C THR A 107 24.14 -14.32 10.03
N LEU A 108 24.18 -15.54 9.49
CA LEU A 108 25.16 -15.94 8.46
C LEU A 108 24.73 -15.52 7.04
N SER A 109 23.49 -15.05 6.87
CA SER A 109 22.93 -14.73 5.55
C SER A 109 23.42 -13.40 4.99
N LEU A 110 23.65 -13.36 3.67
CA LEU A 110 23.90 -12.14 2.89
C LEU A 110 22.69 -11.19 2.84
N ASN A 111 21.50 -11.68 3.24
CA ASN A 111 20.24 -10.94 3.29
C ASN A 111 19.88 -10.25 1.95
N TRP A 112 20.26 -10.86 0.82
CA TRP A 112 19.85 -10.35 -0.49
C TRP A 112 18.34 -10.47 -0.67
N LYS A 113 17.77 -9.52 -1.40
CA LYS A 113 16.38 -9.64 -1.84
C LYS A 113 16.34 -10.53 -3.07
N VAL A 114 15.38 -11.44 -3.12
CA VAL A 114 15.13 -12.24 -4.32
C VAL A 114 14.79 -11.29 -5.48
N PRO A 115 15.46 -11.37 -6.64
CA PRO A 115 15.14 -10.53 -7.79
C PRO A 115 13.67 -10.61 -8.18
N ARG A 116 13.06 -9.50 -8.60
CA ARG A 116 11.61 -9.42 -8.83
C ARG A 116 11.06 -10.42 -9.85
N PHE A 117 11.84 -10.76 -10.86
CA PHE A 117 11.44 -11.76 -11.86
C PHE A 117 11.32 -13.19 -11.27
N LEU A 118 11.99 -13.46 -10.14
CA LEU A 118 11.86 -14.70 -9.37
C LEU A 118 10.80 -14.63 -8.26
N GLN A 119 10.23 -13.44 -7.98
CA GLN A 119 9.23 -13.25 -6.93
C GLN A 119 7.80 -13.65 -7.37
N ASN A 120 7.65 -14.73 -8.13
CA ASN A 120 6.37 -15.27 -8.56
C ASN A 120 6.27 -16.78 -8.29
N PHE A 121 5.05 -17.32 -8.34
CA PHE A 121 4.81 -18.76 -8.18
C PHE A 121 5.28 -19.60 -9.40
N GLY A 122 5.69 -18.96 -10.50
CA GLY A 122 6.13 -19.65 -11.71
C GLY A 122 7.40 -20.46 -11.50
N LEU A 123 8.36 -19.95 -10.74
CA LEU A 123 9.58 -20.71 -10.41
C LEU A 123 9.25 -21.99 -9.62
N MET A 124 8.33 -21.90 -8.66
CA MET A 124 7.87 -23.06 -7.89
C MET A 124 7.17 -24.09 -8.79
N LEU A 125 6.38 -23.63 -9.76
CA LEU A 125 5.76 -24.51 -10.76
C LEU A 125 6.81 -25.22 -11.62
N VAL A 126 7.84 -24.50 -12.07
CA VAL A 126 8.95 -25.10 -12.84
C VAL A 126 9.66 -26.16 -12.00
N PHE A 127 10.00 -25.88 -10.75
CA PHE A 127 10.62 -26.88 -9.87
C PHE A 127 9.70 -28.06 -9.57
N PHE A 128 8.39 -27.83 -9.45
CA PHE A 128 7.43 -28.94 -9.33
C PHE A 128 7.43 -29.83 -10.57
N LEU A 129 7.41 -29.23 -11.77
CA LEU A 129 7.46 -29.97 -13.03
C LEU A 129 8.78 -30.74 -13.18
N ILE A 130 9.92 -30.14 -12.79
CA ILE A 130 11.22 -30.82 -12.78
C ILE A 130 11.21 -32.00 -11.80
N LEU A 131 10.65 -31.81 -10.61
CA LEU A 131 10.54 -32.89 -9.60
C LEU A 131 9.73 -34.07 -10.14
N HIS A 132 8.57 -33.80 -10.74
CA HIS A 132 7.71 -34.87 -11.25
C HIS A 132 8.27 -35.52 -12.53
N TRP A 133 8.90 -34.73 -13.40
CA TRP A 133 9.65 -35.26 -14.54
C TRP A 133 10.81 -36.16 -14.10
N ALA A 134 11.54 -35.76 -13.05
CA ALA A 134 12.63 -36.57 -12.51
C ALA A 134 12.09 -37.88 -11.90
N ASP A 135 10.96 -37.82 -11.20
CA ASP A 135 10.28 -39.01 -10.67
C ASP A 135 9.89 -40.00 -11.77
N SER A 136 9.21 -39.53 -12.82
CA SER A 136 8.77 -40.37 -13.94
C SER A 136 9.92 -40.91 -14.77
N THR A 137 11.00 -40.14 -14.93
CA THR A 137 12.12 -40.49 -15.82
C THR A 137 13.18 -41.36 -15.14
N PHE A 138 13.47 -41.09 -13.85
CA PHE A 138 14.51 -41.80 -13.11
C PHE A 138 13.94 -42.86 -12.14
N HIS A 139 12.61 -43.05 -12.14
CA HIS A 139 11.90 -43.97 -11.25
C HIS A 139 12.33 -43.78 -9.79
N LEU A 140 12.26 -42.53 -9.31
CA LEU A 140 12.81 -42.16 -8.02
C LEU A 140 12.21 -42.99 -6.88
N ALA A 141 10.92 -43.31 -6.95
CA ALA A 141 10.24 -44.17 -5.98
C ALA A 141 10.82 -45.60 -5.89
N LEU A 142 11.31 -46.16 -6.99
CA LEU A 142 11.81 -47.54 -7.05
C LEU A 142 13.29 -47.65 -6.67
N ARG A 143 14.03 -46.54 -6.66
CA ARG A 143 15.48 -46.50 -6.40
C ARG A 143 15.77 -45.65 -5.14
N PRO A 144 16.02 -46.29 -3.98
CA PRO A 144 16.26 -45.57 -2.72
C PRO A 144 17.42 -44.57 -2.79
N GLU A 145 18.51 -44.91 -3.48
CA GLU A 145 19.67 -44.04 -3.66
C GLU A 145 19.35 -42.72 -4.38
N THR A 146 18.51 -42.76 -5.43
CA THR A 146 18.15 -41.55 -6.20
C THR A 146 17.17 -40.67 -5.42
N THR A 147 16.29 -41.29 -4.63
CA THR A 147 15.46 -40.58 -3.63
C THR A 147 16.33 -39.83 -2.63
N VAL A 148 17.42 -40.43 -2.15
CA VAL A 148 18.38 -39.76 -1.25
C VAL A 148 19.08 -38.59 -1.94
N TYR A 149 19.57 -38.75 -3.17
CA TYR A 149 20.22 -37.65 -3.88
C TYR A 149 19.28 -36.47 -4.13
N LEU A 150 18.03 -36.72 -4.51
CA LEU A 150 17.02 -35.69 -4.63
C LEU A 150 16.79 -34.97 -3.29
N ALA A 151 16.62 -35.74 -2.22
CA ALA A 151 16.36 -35.21 -0.88
C ALA A 151 17.52 -34.33 -0.38
N LEU A 152 18.77 -34.78 -0.56
CA LEU A 152 19.98 -34.01 -0.22
C LEU A 152 20.14 -32.77 -1.11
N GLY A 153 19.82 -32.87 -2.41
CA GLY A 153 19.85 -31.74 -3.33
C GLY A 153 18.87 -30.64 -2.94
N LEU A 154 17.62 -31.00 -2.63
CA LEU A 154 16.60 -30.05 -2.14
C LEU A 154 16.96 -29.46 -0.79
N PHE A 155 17.55 -30.26 0.10
CA PHE A 155 18.06 -29.82 1.40
C PHE A 155 19.20 -28.80 1.24
N GLY A 156 20.19 -29.10 0.39
CA GLY A 156 21.29 -28.21 0.06
C GLY A 156 20.82 -26.90 -0.59
N LEU A 157 19.86 -26.97 -1.51
CA LEU A 157 19.25 -25.79 -2.13
C LEU A 157 18.54 -24.92 -1.09
N ALA A 158 17.81 -25.52 -0.14
CA ALA A 158 17.14 -24.79 0.93
C ALA A 158 18.16 -24.04 1.82
N ILE A 159 19.30 -24.66 2.13
CA ILE A 159 20.41 -24.03 2.85
C ILE A 159 21.00 -22.89 2.02
N ALA A 160 21.40 -23.15 0.77
CA ALA A 160 22.03 -22.15 -0.10
C ALA A 160 21.15 -20.90 -0.27
N VAL A 161 19.85 -21.09 -0.55
CA VAL A 161 18.89 -19.99 -0.67
C VAL A 161 18.76 -19.22 0.64
N SER A 162 18.77 -19.89 1.80
CA SER A 162 18.66 -19.23 3.10
C SER A 162 19.94 -18.49 3.52
N LEU A 163 21.11 -18.90 3.02
CA LEU A 163 22.37 -18.19 3.20
C LEU A 163 22.47 -16.96 2.28
N VAL A 164 21.95 -17.02 1.05
CA VAL A 164 22.00 -15.88 0.12
C VAL A 164 20.88 -14.87 0.39
N PHE A 165 19.65 -15.34 0.49
CA PHE A 165 18.45 -14.50 0.48
C PHE A 165 17.82 -14.34 1.86
N GLU A 166 17.07 -13.24 2.04
CA GLU A 166 16.46 -12.93 3.33
C GLU A 166 15.38 -13.95 3.75
N LYS A 167 15.31 -14.25 5.05
CA LYS A 167 14.23 -15.01 5.71
C LYS A 167 13.95 -16.35 5.01
N ARG A 168 12.69 -16.81 4.97
CA ARG A 168 12.26 -18.05 4.32
C ARG A 168 11.95 -17.85 2.82
N SER A 169 12.88 -17.24 2.09
CA SER A 169 12.76 -17.02 0.65
C SER A 169 12.58 -18.34 -0.12
N PHE A 170 13.24 -19.42 0.34
CA PHE A 170 13.05 -20.76 -0.23
C PHE A 170 11.57 -21.19 -0.20
N CYS A 171 10.92 -21.10 0.96
CA CYS A 171 9.53 -21.51 1.12
C CYS A 171 8.55 -20.66 0.31
N ARG A 172 8.92 -19.39 0.08
CA ARG A 172 8.09 -18.41 -0.61
C ARG A 172 8.21 -18.49 -2.12
N TYR A 173 9.38 -18.85 -2.66
CA TYR A 173 9.66 -18.73 -4.10
C TYR A 173 10.31 -19.96 -4.75
N PHE A 174 10.95 -20.87 -3.98
CA PHE A 174 11.77 -21.96 -4.52
C PHE A 174 11.28 -23.36 -4.14
N CYS A 175 10.42 -23.51 -3.12
CA CYS A 175 9.95 -24.82 -2.69
C CYS A 175 9.12 -25.49 -3.81
N PRO A 176 9.52 -26.67 -4.35
CA PRO A 176 8.82 -27.30 -5.48
C PRO A 176 7.34 -27.54 -5.17
N ILE A 177 7.04 -28.08 -4.00
CA ILE A 177 5.66 -28.38 -3.57
C ILE A 177 4.93 -27.16 -2.99
N GLY A 178 5.62 -26.04 -2.76
CA GLY A 178 5.05 -24.91 -2.02
C GLY A 178 3.93 -24.19 -2.77
N ALA A 179 3.95 -24.24 -4.10
CA ALA A 179 2.89 -23.73 -4.97
C ALA A 179 1.59 -24.53 -4.82
N ILE A 180 1.71 -25.86 -4.80
CA ILE A 180 0.59 -26.79 -4.60
C ILE A 180 0.02 -26.62 -3.21
N ILE A 181 0.91 -26.58 -2.20
CA ILE A 181 0.51 -26.32 -0.82
C ILE A 181 -0.26 -25.00 -0.71
N ALA A 182 0.20 -23.96 -1.39
CA ALA A 182 -0.49 -22.68 -1.41
C ALA A 182 -1.88 -22.79 -2.06
N ALA A 183 -2.01 -23.50 -3.19
CA ALA A 183 -3.29 -23.70 -3.89
C ALA A 183 -4.30 -24.50 -3.05
N TYR A 184 -3.87 -25.64 -2.49
CA TYR A 184 -4.76 -26.52 -1.72
C TYR A 184 -5.15 -25.91 -0.38
N SER A 185 -4.26 -25.13 0.24
CA SER A 185 -4.58 -24.46 1.51
C SER A 185 -5.76 -23.49 1.44
N LEU A 186 -6.17 -23.05 0.24
CA LEU A 186 -7.37 -22.22 0.03
C LEU A 186 -8.67 -22.92 0.42
N VAL A 187 -8.70 -24.25 0.36
CA VAL A 187 -9.91 -25.02 0.74
C VAL A 187 -9.91 -25.40 2.23
N ALA A 188 -8.78 -25.23 2.91
CA ALA A 188 -8.61 -25.68 4.28
C ALA A 188 -9.52 -24.92 5.27
N PRO A 189 -10.09 -25.63 6.28
CA PRO A 189 -10.92 -25.04 7.32
C PRO A 189 -10.09 -24.34 8.39
N VAL A 190 -8.79 -24.60 8.49
CA VAL A 190 -7.90 -23.96 9.46
C VAL A 190 -7.25 -22.71 8.87
N GLU A 191 -7.29 -21.59 9.58
CA GLU A 191 -6.64 -20.35 9.18
C GLU A 191 -6.05 -19.58 10.36
N VAL A 192 -5.02 -18.76 10.10
CA VAL A 192 -4.52 -17.78 11.07
C VAL A 192 -5.02 -16.39 10.66
N ARG A 193 -5.74 -15.72 11.56
CA ARG A 193 -6.27 -14.37 11.35
C ARG A 193 -6.11 -13.51 12.60
N ASN A 194 -6.37 -12.23 12.48
CA ASN A 194 -6.54 -11.36 13.65
C ASN A 194 -7.93 -11.56 14.27
N LYS A 195 -8.04 -11.43 15.60
CA LYS A 195 -9.33 -11.48 16.33
C LYS A 195 -10.13 -10.18 16.12
N ASP A 196 -9.45 -9.05 16.24
CA ASP A 196 -10.01 -7.71 16.01
C ASP A 196 -9.09 -6.87 15.10
N PRO A 197 -9.56 -6.48 13.91
CA PRO A 197 -8.86 -5.56 13.01
C PRO A 197 -8.41 -4.25 13.66
N GLN A 198 -9.19 -3.68 14.57
CA GLN A 198 -8.90 -2.38 15.20
C GLN A 198 -7.71 -2.47 16.14
N VAL A 199 -7.53 -3.61 16.82
CA VAL A 199 -6.35 -3.88 17.65
C VAL A 199 -5.08 -3.97 16.79
N CYS A 200 -5.18 -4.53 15.58
CA CYS A 200 -4.06 -4.51 14.63
C CYS A 200 -3.75 -3.10 14.11
N ARG A 201 -4.77 -2.31 13.74
CA ARG A 201 -4.58 -0.90 13.28
C ARG A 201 -3.87 -0.02 14.32
N ARG A 202 -4.19 -0.22 15.60
CA ARG A 202 -3.57 0.51 16.72
C ARG A 202 -2.26 -0.11 17.22
N CYS A 203 -1.82 -1.23 16.65
CA CYS A 203 -0.60 -1.91 17.07
C CYS A 203 0.65 -1.25 16.44
N HIS A 204 1.43 -0.54 17.25
CA HIS A 204 2.64 0.16 16.79
C HIS A 204 3.91 -0.71 16.79
N THR A 205 3.92 -1.79 17.59
CA THR A 205 5.11 -2.65 17.79
C THR A 205 5.30 -3.69 16.70
N ARG A 206 4.18 -4.23 16.18
CA ARG A 206 4.18 -5.07 14.97
C ARG A 206 5.02 -6.33 15.12
N ASN A 207 5.16 -6.80 16.36
CA ASN A 207 6.04 -7.91 16.72
C ASN A 207 5.71 -9.20 15.98
N CYS A 208 4.45 -9.40 15.58
CA CYS A 208 4.06 -10.55 14.76
C CYS A 208 4.69 -10.54 13.35
N PHE A 209 5.12 -9.39 12.84
CA PHE A 209 5.87 -9.25 11.58
C PHE A 209 7.36 -9.00 11.80
N LYS A 210 7.73 -8.12 12.76
CA LYS A 210 9.13 -7.73 13.03
C LYS A 210 9.87 -8.70 13.96
N GLY A 211 9.16 -9.49 14.74
CA GLY A 211 9.68 -10.28 15.85
C GLY A 211 9.75 -9.45 17.14
N SER A 212 10.04 -10.12 18.26
CA SER A 212 10.24 -9.50 19.57
C SER A 212 11.31 -10.27 20.34
N GLU A 213 11.53 -9.98 21.62
CA GLU A 213 12.32 -10.86 22.48
C GLU A 213 11.64 -12.23 22.64
N LYS A 214 10.31 -12.29 22.54
CA LYS A 214 9.52 -13.52 22.68
C LYS A 214 9.70 -14.52 21.54
N GLY A 215 10.12 -14.08 20.35
CA GLY A 215 10.26 -14.94 19.17
C GLY A 215 10.57 -14.16 17.89
N TYR A 216 10.61 -14.86 16.76
CA TYR A 216 10.94 -14.29 15.46
C TYR A 216 9.73 -13.61 14.82
N GLY A 217 9.98 -12.73 13.84
CA GLY A 217 8.91 -12.14 13.02
C GLY A 217 8.36 -13.12 12.00
N CYS A 218 7.26 -12.76 11.33
CA CYS A 218 6.69 -13.62 10.29
C CYS A 218 7.73 -13.95 9.21
N PRO A 219 8.12 -15.24 9.06
CA PRO A 219 9.20 -15.62 8.16
C PRO A 219 8.82 -15.49 6.68
N MET A 220 7.51 -15.43 6.39
CA MET A 220 6.96 -15.27 5.04
C MET A 220 6.76 -13.81 4.66
N MET A 221 7.09 -12.86 5.55
CA MET A 221 6.89 -11.41 5.35
C MET A 221 5.42 -11.04 5.11
N THR A 222 4.51 -11.74 5.79
CA THR A 222 3.07 -11.48 5.76
C THR A 222 2.59 -11.05 7.14
N HIS A 223 1.53 -10.23 7.18
CA HIS A 223 0.95 -9.77 8.42
C HIS A 223 -0.45 -10.39 8.65
N PRO A 224 -0.81 -10.85 9.86
CA PRO A 224 -2.14 -11.43 10.15
C PRO A 224 -3.35 -10.55 9.84
N TYR A 225 -3.11 -9.26 9.61
CA TYR A 225 -4.05 -8.25 9.15
C TYR A 225 -3.49 -7.60 7.89
N ASP A 226 -4.28 -7.51 6.82
CA ASP A 226 -3.96 -6.63 5.69
C ASP A 226 -4.07 -5.19 6.17
N PHE A 227 -2.92 -4.57 6.42
CA PHE A 227 -2.90 -3.14 6.56
C PHE A 227 -3.20 -2.57 5.19
N ASN A 228 -4.42 -2.07 5.03
CA ASN A 228 -4.58 -0.84 4.28
C ASN A 228 -3.68 0.20 4.96
N ILE A 229 -2.44 0.28 4.45
CA ILE A 229 -1.34 1.19 4.77
C ILE A 229 -1.27 1.57 6.24
N ASP A 230 -0.43 0.89 7.02
CA ASP A 230 0.09 1.52 8.25
C ASP A 230 1.47 1.01 8.69
N GLU A 231 1.98 -0.14 8.20
CA GLU A 231 3.19 -0.75 8.81
C GLU A 231 4.58 -0.38 8.33
N ARG A 232 4.71 0.06 7.08
CA ARG A 232 6.00 0.41 6.48
C ARG A 232 6.17 1.93 6.38
N GLY A 233 5.56 2.70 7.27
CA GLY A 233 5.56 4.15 7.14
C GLY A 233 4.67 4.63 5.99
N TYR A 234 4.64 5.95 5.80
CA TYR A 234 3.93 6.56 4.70
C TYR A 234 4.73 6.41 3.40
N ALA A 235 4.03 6.38 2.25
CA ALA A 235 4.68 6.66 0.97
C ALA A 235 5.50 7.96 1.12
N PRO A 236 6.71 8.08 0.53
CA PRO A 236 7.53 9.28 0.66
C PRO A 236 6.77 10.58 0.36
N CYS A 237 5.90 10.56 -0.65
CA CYS A 237 5.03 11.70 -0.99
C CYS A 237 4.02 12.06 0.12
N ARG A 238 3.48 11.08 0.84
CA ARG A 238 2.59 11.29 2.00
C ARG A 238 3.37 11.71 3.23
N ALA A 239 4.55 11.12 3.46
CA ALA A 239 5.44 11.46 4.55
C ALA A 239 5.99 12.89 4.44
N ALA A 240 6.21 13.36 3.22
CA ALA A 240 6.68 14.70 2.94
C ALA A 240 5.57 15.75 3.03
N CYS A 241 4.30 15.34 2.99
CA CYS A 241 3.19 16.26 3.13
C CYS A 241 2.97 16.59 4.62
N PRO A 242 3.10 17.86 5.06
CA PRO A 242 2.89 18.22 6.46
C PRO A 242 1.52 17.79 6.98
N ALA A 243 0.47 17.96 6.17
CA ALA A 243 -0.89 17.54 6.52
C ALA A 243 -1.15 16.03 6.39
N GLY A 244 -0.17 15.23 5.96
CA GLY A 244 -0.25 13.76 5.90
C GLY A 244 -1.19 13.21 4.81
N VAL A 245 -1.43 13.97 3.74
CA VAL A 245 -2.39 13.63 2.67
C VAL A 245 -2.04 12.32 1.96
N HIS A 246 -3.05 11.47 1.76
CA HIS A 246 -2.98 10.17 1.07
C HIS A 246 -2.76 10.27 -0.46
N SER A 247 -1.66 10.91 -0.86
CA SER A 247 -1.28 11.15 -2.25
C SER A 247 -1.20 9.86 -3.07
N ASP A 248 -0.53 8.85 -2.54
CA ASP A 248 -0.43 7.52 -3.14
C ASP A 248 -1.81 6.87 -3.39
N GLY A 249 -2.72 7.00 -2.43
CA GLY A 249 -4.05 6.43 -2.50
C GLY A 249 -4.96 7.11 -3.53
N TYR A 250 -5.06 8.44 -3.50
CA TYR A 250 -5.96 9.14 -4.43
C TYR A 250 -5.42 9.12 -5.85
N ILE A 251 -4.10 9.13 -6.06
CA ILE A 251 -3.50 8.98 -7.39
C ILE A 251 -3.83 7.59 -7.96
N ALA A 252 -3.77 6.54 -7.14
CA ALA A 252 -4.17 5.20 -7.58
C ALA A 252 -5.66 5.11 -7.96
N LEU A 253 -6.52 5.94 -7.35
CA LEU A 253 -7.93 6.06 -7.73
C LEU A 253 -8.10 6.86 -9.03
N ILE A 254 -7.39 7.98 -9.20
CA ILE A 254 -7.37 8.75 -10.46
C ILE A 254 -6.89 7.87 -11.62
N ALA A 255 -5.82 7.08 -11.45
CA ALA A 255 -5.32 6.16 -12.48
C ALA A 255 -6.37 5.12 -12.94
N ARG A 256 -7.39 4.85 -12.12
CA ARG A 256 -8.52 3.94 -12.37
C ARG A 256 -9.79 4.67 -12.83
N GLY A 257 -9.74 5.98 -13.03
CA GLY A 257 -10.92 6.80 -13.40
C GLY A 257 -11.88 7.09 -12.25
N LYS A 258 -11.50 6.80 -10.99
CA LYS A 258 -12.35 6.94 -9.80
C LYS A 258 -12.17 8.30 -9.14
N PHE A 259 -12.54 9.37 -9.84
CA PHE A 259 -12.22 10.74 -9.43
C PHE A 259 -12.99 11.21 -8.20
N LYS A 260 -14.26 10.81 -8.08
CA LYS A 260 -15.09 11.13 -6.90
C LYS A 260 -14.54 10.45 -5.65
N GLU A 261 -14.19 9.17 -5.75
CA GLU A 261 -13.59 8.43 -4.64
C GLU A 261 -12.18 8.93 -4.30
N ALA A 262 -11.42 9.43 -5.30
CA ALA A 262 -10.13 10.06 -5.08
C ALA A 262 -10.25 11.33 -4.21
N LEU A 263 -11.22 12.19 -4.55
CA LEU A 263 -11.51 13.39 -3.75
C LEU A 263 -11.99 13.03 -2.34
N GLU A 264 -12.86 12.01 -2.21
CA GLU A 264 -13.33 11.57 -0.90
C GLU A 264 -12.18 11.02 -0.04
N LEU A 265 -11.27 10.25 -0.63
CA LEU A 265 -10.08 9.78 0.07
C LEU A 265 -9.16 10.94 0.50
N HIS A 266 -9.03 11.99 -0.32
CA HIS A 266 -8.32 13.20 0.08
C HIS A 266 -9.02 13.89 1.27
N ARG A 267 -10.34 14.02 1.22
CA ARG A 267 -11.16 14.66 2.26
C ARG A 267 -11.12 13.94 3.59
N GLN A 268 -10.88 12.63 3.61
CA GLN A 268 -10.58 11.92 4.86
C GLN A 268 -9.42 12.58 5.63
N THR A 269 -8.49 13.23 4.93
CA THR A 269 -7.37 13.98 5.52
C THR A 269 -7.65 15.47 5.68
N MET A 270 -8.12 16.18 4.65
CA MET A 270 -8.31 17.64 4.71
C MET A 270 -9.28 18.14 3.64
N PRO A 271 -9.96 19.29 3.86
CA PRO A 271 -11.01 19.77 2.96
C PRO A 271 -10.49 20.47 1.69
N PHE A 272 -9.25 20.96 1.70
CA PHE A 272 -8.70 21.90 0.71
C PHE A 272 -8.02 21.25 -0.51
N ALA A 273 -8.73 20.41 -1.27
CA ALA A 273 -8.18 19.80 -2.48
C ALA A 273 -7.96 20.84 -3.60
N GLY A 274 -8.96 21.67 -3.88
CA GLY A 274 -8.96 22.68 -4.92
C GLY A 274 -7.99 23.83 -4.62
N VAL A 275 -7.96 24.31 -3.37
CA VAL A 275 -6.99 25.31 -2.91
C VAL A 275 -5.57 24.76 -3.01
N CYS A 276 -5.25 23.62 -2.37
CA CYS A 276 -3.88 23.10 -2.42
C CYS A 276 -3.46 22.60 -3.80
N GLY A 277 -4.41 22.26 -4.69
CA GLY A 277 -4.12 22.00 -6.09
C GLY A 277 -3.57 23.24 -6.83
N ARG A 278 -3.88 24.44 -6.34
CA ARG A 278 -3.52 25.73 -6.95
C ARG A 278 -2.35 26.44 -6.29
N ILE A 279 -2.16 26.33 -4.98
CA ILE A 279 -1.18 27.20 -4.28
C ILE A 279 -0.10 26.43 -3.51
N CYS A 280 -0.18 25.10 -3.42
CA CYS A 280 0.74 24.32 -2.58
C CYS A 280 2.17 24.31 -3.14
N ILE A 281 3.15 24.40 -2.24
CA ILE A 281 4.58 24.23 -2.52
C ILE A 281 4.99 22.77 -2.77
N HIS A 282 4.02 21.84 -2.80
CA HIS A 282 4.14 20.46 -3.29
C HIS A 282 5.38 19.66 -2.80
N PRO A 283 5.66 19.61 -1.48
CA PRO A 283 6.80 18.86 -0.92
C PRO A 283 6.71 17.36 -1.20
N CYS A 284 5.49 16.87 -1.47
CA CYS A 284 5.20 15.52 -1.91
C CYS A 284 5.85 15.15 -3.26
N GLU A 285 6.00 16.12 -4.18
CA GLU A 285 6.66 15.92 -5.47
C GLU A 285 8.18 15.93 -5.30
N SER A 286 8.72 16.81 -4.44
CA SER A 286 10.15 16.88 -4.13
C SER A 286 10.71 15.60 -3.51
N GLN A 287 9.86 14.83 -2.83
CA GLN A 287 10.21 13.52 -2.25
C GLN A 287 9.62 12.36 -3.05
N CYS A 288 9.18 12.59 -4.29
CA CYS A 288 8.62 11.53 -5.12
C CYS A 288 9.74 10.58 -5.58
N GLU A 289 9.62 9.31 -5.23
CA GLU A 289 10.60 8.27 -5.61
C GLU A 289 10.76 8.10 -7.13
N ARG A 290 9.75 8.49 -7.91
CA ARG A 290 9.83 8.48 -9.38
C ARG A 290 10.91 9.42 -9.91
N ALA A 291 11.23 10.50 -9.18
CA ALA A 291 12.29 11.45 -9.55
C ALA A 291 13.69 10.82 -9.64
N LYS A 292 13.87 9.59 -9.13
CA LYS A 292 15.12 8.82 -9.27
C LYS A 292 15.26 8.13 -10.63
N VAL A 293 14.21 8.15 -11.45
CA VAL A 293 14.16 7.48 -12.76
C VAL A 293 13.87 8.50 -13.86
N ASP A 294 12.86 9.35 -13.66
CA ASP A 294 12.54 10.46 -14.54
C ASP A 294 12.08 11.67 -13.73
N GLU A 295 10.96 12.31 -14.09
CA GLU A 295 10.40 13.43 -13.35
C GLU A 295 9.35 12.99 -12.32
N PRO A 296 9.20 13.72 -11.20
CA PRO A 296 8.18 13.43 -10.20
C PRO A 296 6.77 13.41 -10.80
N VAL A 297 5.88 12.65 -10.16
CA VAL A 297 4.45 12.70 -10.48
C VAL A 297 3.92 14.10 -10.13
N SER A 298 3.04 14.65 -10.96
CA SER A 298 2.39 15.95 -10.78
C SER A 298 1.25 15.89 -9.76
N ILE A 299 1.60 15.52 -8.53
CA ILE A 299 0.68 15.31 -7.40
C ILE A 299 -0.22 16.53 -7.16
N ARG A 300 0.32 17.76 -7.24
CA ARG A 300 -0.45 19.01 -7.09
C ARG A 300 -1.47 19.18 -8.20
N ARG A 301 -1.07 18.95 -9.45
CA ARG A 301 -1.95 19.09 -10.63
C ARG A 301 -3.06 18.03 -10.64
N LEU A 302 -2.74 16.81 -10.23
CA LEU A 302 -3.74 15.74 -10.04
C LEU A 302 -4.74 16.05 -8.91
N LYS A 303 -4.25 16.68 -7.82
CA LYS A 303 -5.10 17.16 -6.72
C LYS A 303 -6.07 18.24 -7.21
N ARG A 304 -5.59 19.19 -8.03
CA ARG A 304 -6.44 20.19 -8.68
C ARG A 304 -7.50 19.54 -9.56
N PHE A 305 -7.08 18.62 -10.44
CA PHE A 305 -7.97 17.93 -11.37
C PHE A 305 -9.16 17.28 -10.65
N MET A 306 -8.92 16.50 -9.58
CA MET A 306 -10.02 15.82 -8.89
C MET A 306 -11.02 16.79 -8.23
N ALA A 307 -10.54 17.94 -7.74
CA ALA A 307 -11.39 18.98 -7.16
C ALA A 307 -12.22 19.68 -8.24
N ASP A 308 -11.57 20.10 -9.33
CA ASP A 308 -12.22 20.77 -10.46
C ASP A 308 -13.23 19.85 -11.15
N TYR A 309 -12.89 18.57 -11.32
CA TYR A 309 -13.80 17.55 -11.86
C TYR A 309 -15.05 17.39 -11.00
N ALA A 310 -14.90 17.34 -9.67
CA ALA A 310 -16.03 17.20 -8.77
C ALA A 310 -16.95 18.43 -8.78
N LEU A 311 -16.38 19.64 -8.90
CA LEU A 311 -17.15 20.87 -9.03
C LEU A 311 -17.99 20.88 -10.30
N ASN A 312 -17.40 20.49 -11.44
CA ASN A 312 -18.06 20.55 -12.74
C ASN A 312 -19.06 19.40 -12.98
N ASN A 313 -18.97 18.28 -12.25
CA ASN A 313 -19.75 17.06 -12.51
C ASN A 313 -20.65 16.62 -11.34
N GLY A 314 -21.11 17.58 -10.51
CA GLY A 314 -22.00 17.29 -9.38
C GLY A 314 -21.40 16.34 -8.34
N GLY A 315 -20.06 16.27 -8.26
CA GLY A 315 -19.30 15.32 -7.43
C GLY A 315 -19.24 15.68 -5.95
N ARG A 316 -19.93 16.73 -5.50
CA ARG A 316 -19.98 17.14 -4.09
C ARG A 316 -20.80 16.20 -3.20
N GLY A 317 -21.79 15.51 -3.78
CA GLY A 317 -22.79 14.75 -3.02
C GLY A 317 -23.69 15.64 -2.17
N ASN A 318 -24.69 15.05 -1.52
CA ASN A 318 -25.48 15.75 -0.50
C ASN A 318 -24.67 15.81 0.79
N ILE A 319 -24.32 17.02 1.22
CA ILE A 319 -23.59 17.24 2.46
C ILE A 319 -24.62 17.23 3.59
N LEU A 320 -24.55 16.22 4.46
CA LEU A 320 -25.37 16.16 5.66
C LEU A 320 -24.57 16.69 6.84
N PRO A 321 -25.15 17.58 7.67
CA PRO A 321 -24.52 18.01 8.90
C PRO A 321 -24.17 16.83 9.79
N ILE A 322 -22.97 16.87 10.38
CA ILE A 322 -22.52 15.84 11.31
C ILE A 322 -23.26 16.05 12.64
N ALA A 323 -23.77 14.96 13.21
CA ALA A 323 -24.42 15.02 14.51
C ALA A 323 -23.43 15.47 15.61
N LYS A 324 -23.81 16.51 16.35
CA LYS A 324 -23.05 17.04 17.49
C LYS A 324 -23.21 16.09 18.68
N THR A 325 -22.35 15.09 18.78
CA THR A 325 -22.40 14.03 19.82
C THR A 325 -21.63 14.39 21.08
N LYS A 326 -20.87 15.50 21.07
CA LYS A 326 -20.11 16.00 22.23
C LYS A 326 -20.79 17.23 22.83
N ALA A 327 -20.68 17.38 24.15
CA ALA A 327 -21.25 18.51 24.88
C ALA A 327 -20.32 19.75 24.87
N ASP A 328 -19.00 19.53 24.92
CA ASP A 328 -18.03 20.62 25.04
C ASP A 328 -17.90 21.44 23.76
N LYS A 329 -18.00 22.76 23.87
CA LYS A 329 -17.90 23.69 22.73
C LYS A 329 -16.44 24.11 22.50
N VAL A 330 -16.05 24.25 21.23
CA VAL A 330 -14.73 24.75 20.82
C VAL A 330 -14.84 26.05 20.04
N ALA A 331 -14.04 27.04 20.42
CA ALA A 331 -13.91 28.31 19.69
C ALA A 331 -12.61 28.31 18.88
N ILE A 332 -12.67 28.78 17.64
CA ILE A 332 -11.51 28.96 16.77
C ILE A 332 -11.48 30.42 16.34
N ILE A 333 -10.35 31.11 16.53
CA ILE A 333 -10.20 32.53 16.19
C ILE A 333 -9.36 32.64 14.92
N GLY A 334 -9.99 33.09 13.83
CA GLY A 334 -9.42 33.18 12.49
C GLY A 334 -9.90 32.05 11.57
N SER A 335 -10.39 32.43 10.38
CA SER A 335 -10.87 31.51 9.34
C SER A 335 -9.82 31.22 8.25
N GLY A 336 -8.54 31.39 8.57
CA GLY A 336 -7.44 30.98 7.70
C GLY A 336 -7.33 29.45 7.54
N PRO A 337 -6.35 28.97 6.76
CA PRO A 337 -6.15 27.54 6.50
C PRO A 337 -6.04 26.70 7.77
N ALA A 338 -5.31 27.18 8.79
CA ALA A 338 -5.17 26.51 10.07
C ALA A 338 -6.51 26.39 10.82
N GLY A 339 -7.23 27.50 10.96
CA GLY A 339 -8.50 27.54 11.69
C GLY A 339 -9.57 26.66 11.04
N LEU A 340 -9.72 26.74 9.72
CA LEU A 340 -10.68 25.93 8.98
C LEU A 340 -10.32 24.43 8.97
N ALA A 341 -9.03 24.07 8.91
CA ALA A 341 -8.60 22.69 9.04
C ALA A 341 -8.88 22.12 10.44
N CYS A 342 -8.63 22.91 11.49
CA CYS A 342 -8.96 22.54 12.86
C CYS A 342 -10.47 22.33 13.03
N ALA A 343 -11.28 23.26 12.49
CA ALA A 343 -12.73 23.18 12.53
C ALA A 343 -13.26 21.92 11.83
N TYR A 344 -12.71 21.63 10.64
CA TYR A 344 -13.05 20.47 9.84
C TYR A 344 -12.82 19.14 10.57
N ASP A 345 -11.69 18.99 11.27
CA ASP A 345 -11.40 17.77 12.00
C ASP A 345 -12.26 17.65 13.27
N LEU A 346 -12.45 18.74 14.01
CA LEU A 346 -13.25 18.73 15.25
C LEU A 346 -14.75 18.49 15.00
N VAL A 347 -15.34 19.05 13.95
CA VAL A 347 -16.75 18.80 13.62
C VAL A 347 -17.00 17.34 13.26
N ARG A 348 -16.03 16.68 12.58
CA ARG A 348 -16.08 15.26 12.23
C ARG A 348 -15.99 14.32 13.42
N GLU A 349 -15.46 14.82 14.53
CA GLU A 349 -15.42 14.14 15.82
C GLU A 349 -16.69 14.40 16.66
N GLY A 350 -17.62 15.21 16.15
CA GLY A 350 -18.91 15.49 16.77
C GLY A 350 -18.90 16.67 17.76
N TYR A 351 -17.86 17.50 17.77
CA TYR A 351 -17.82 18.71 18.60
C TYR A 351 -18.64 19.86 18.00
N PRO A 352 -19.37 20.64 18.82
CA PRO A 352 -19.86 21.96 18.42
C PRO A 352 -18.69 22.93 18.25
N VAL A 353 -18.46 23.38 17.01
CA VAL A 353 -17.37 24.29 16.65
C VAL A 353 -17.91 25.61 16.12
N THR A 354 -17.40 26.71 16.67
CA THR A 354 -17.64 28.07 16.16
C THR A 354 -16.30 28.71 15.76
N VAL A 355 -16.21 29.20 14.53
CA VAL A 355 -15.08 29.99 14.02
C VAL A 355 -15.45 31.46 14.06
N PHE A 356 -14.61 32.28 14.69
CA PHE A 356 -14.76 33.73 14.78
C PHE A 356 -13.78 34.39 13.79
N GLU A 357 -14.30 35.10 12.81
CA GLU A 357 -13.53 35.79 11.78
C GLU A 357 -13.76 37.30 11.89
N ALA A 358 -12.67 38.07 11.91
CA ALA A 358 -12.72 39.52 12.02
C ALA A 358 -13.12 40.17 10.68
N ALA A 359 -12.72 39.59 9.56
CA ALA A 359 -13.02 40.09 8.23
C ALA A 359 -14.49 39.82 7.81
N PRO A 360 -14.99 40.51 6.77
CA PRO A 360 -16.34 40.30 6.26
C PRO A 360 -16.61 38.90 5.70
N GLU A 361 -15.58 38.24 5.15
CA GLU A 361 -15.69 36.92 4.54
C GLU A 361 -14.60 35.97 5.04
N ALA A 362 -14.92 34.68 5.07
CA ALA A 362 -14.02 33.65 5.57
C ALA A 362 -12.92 33.26 4.56
N GLY A 363 -11.76 32.83 5.06
CA GLY A 363 -10.65 32.30 4.27
C GLY A 363 -9.27 32.89 4.59
N GLY A 364 -9.21 33.95 5.40
CA GLY A 364 -7.96 34.61 5.79
C GLY A 364 -7.10 35.01 4.58
N LEU A 365 -5.79 34.77 4.64
CA LEU A 365 -4.87 35.08 3.54
C LEU A 365 -5.16 34.32 2.24
N LEU A 366 -5.88 33.20 2.27
CA LEU A 366 -6.31 32.53 1.03
C LEU A 366 -7.25 33.41 0.22
N ARG A 367 -8.11 34.20 0.89
CA ARG A 367 -9.02 35.14 0.25
C ARG A 367 -8.35 36.48 -0.02
N TYR A 368 -7.73 37.04 1.01
CA TYR A 368 -7.29 38.44 0.98
C TYR A 368 -5.85 38.61 0.49
N GLY A 369 -5.01 37.58 0.59
CA GLY A 369 -3.60 37.63 0.20
C GLY A 369 -3.31 37.06 -1.19
N ILE A 370 -4.10 36.10 -1.68
CA ILE A 370 -3.82 35.41 -2.95
C ILE A 370 -4.72 35.96 -4.08
N PRO A 371 -4.15 36.44 -5.20
CA PRO A 371 -4.91 37.00 -6.32
C PRO A 371 -5.88 36.02 -7.00
N GLU A 372 -6.92 36.56 -7.64
CA GLU A 372 -7.94 35.80 -8.40
C GLU A 372 -7.34 34.85 -9.45
N TYR A 373 -6.36 35.33 -10.22
CA TYR A 373 -5.75 34.56 -11.31
C TYR A 373 -5.01 33.30 -10.82
N ARG A 374 -4.69 33.24 -9.52
CA ARG A 374 -3.93 32.16 -8.88
C ARG A 374 -4.83 31.28 -8.01
N LEU A 375 -5.72 31.88 -7.23
CA LEU A 375 -6.74 31.19 -6.45
C LEU A 375 -8.11 31.87 -6.65
N PRO A 376 -8.95 31.34 -7.56
CA PRO A 376 -10.27 31.91 -7.78
C PRO A 376 -11.15 31.82 -6.53
N LYS A 377 -11.83 32.90 -6.12
CA LYS A 377 -12.64 32.92 -4.88
C LYS A 377 -13.73 31.86 -4.92
N ARG A 378 -14.34 31.62 -6.09
CA ARG A 378 -15.34 30.56 -6.30
C ARG A 378 -14.87 29.18 -5.83
N ILE A 379 -13.57 28.87 -5.92
CA ILE A 379 -13.01 27.58 -5.50
C ILE A 379 -12.93 27.53 -3.98
N LEU A 380 -12.42 28.61 -3.39
CA LEU A 380 -12.30 28.79 -1.94
C LEU A 380 -13.68 28.76 -1.26
N ASP A 381 -14.63 29.55 -1.76
CA ASP A 381 -16.02 29.58 -1.30
C ASP A 381 -16.61 28.18 -1.30
N SER A 382 -16.39 27.45 -2.39
CA SER A 382 -16.83 26.08 -2.51
C SER A 382 -16.32 25.22 -1.35
N GLU A 383 -15.01 25.26 -1.04
CA GLU A 383 -14.43 24.40 0.00
C GLU A 383 -14.81 24.86 1.42
N ILE A 384 -15.01 26.16 1.64
CA ILE A 384 -15.55 26.71 2.89
C ILE A 384 -16.99 26.25 3.10
N SER A 385 -17.86 26.38 2.09
CA SER A 385 -19.25 25.92 2.20
C SER A 385 -19.35 24.40 2.42
N TYR A 386 -18.36 23.63 1.98
CA TYR A 386 -18.29 22.21 2.34
C TYR A 386 -18.07 22.00 3.84
N ILE A 387 -17.23 22.81 4.48
CA ILE A 387 -16.98 22.77 5.92
C ILE A 387 -18.22 23.23 6.71
N GLU A 388 -18.87 24.32 6.26
CA GLU A 388 -20.12 24.80 6.85
C GLU A 388 -21.24 23.76 6.74
N GLY A 389 -21.37 23.10 5.59
CA GLY A 389 -22.35 22.04 5.36
C GLY A 389 -22.19 20.83 6.30
N LEU A 390 -21.00 20.60 6.86
CA LEU A 390 -20.78 19.58 7.89
C LEU A 390 -21.24 20.02 9.29
N GLY A 391 -21.61 21.29 9.48
CA GLY A 391 -22.16 21.83 10.72
C GLY A 391 -21.23 22.75 11.52
N VAL A 392 -20.13 23.22 10.90
CA VAL A 392 -19.28 24.28 11.47
C VAL A 392 -19.99 25.62 11.35
N GLU A 393 -20.04 26.38 12.44
CA GLU A 393 -20.58 27.74 12.44
C GLU A 393 -19.44 28.74 12.22
N ILE A 394 -19.52 29.57 11.19
CA ILE A 394 -18.53 30.63 10.92
C ILE A 394 -19.20 31.99 11.13
N ARG A 395 -18.68 32.79 12.05
CA ARG A 395 -19.15 34.15 12.37
C ARG A 395 -18.14 35.17 11.86
N THR A 396 -18.47 35.81 10.74
CA THR A 396 -17.67 36.91 10.17
C THR A 396 -17.96 38.23 10.88
N ASN A 397 -17.16 39.27 10.62
CA ASN A 397 -17.25 40.57 11.27
C ASN A 397 -17.25 40.50 12.82
N THR A 398 -16.62 39.48 13.38
CA THR A 398 -16.62 39.19 14.82
C THR A 398 -15.18 39.16 15.35
N PRO A 399 -14.49 40.32 15.44
CA PRO A 399 -13.17 40.39 16.03
C PRO A 399 -13.23 40.04 17.52
N VAL A 400 -12.35 39.14 17.97
CA VAL A 400 -12.21 38.78 19.39
C VAL A 400 -11.02 39.55 19.97
N SER A 401 -11.25 40.29 21.05
CA SER A 401 -10.22 41.09 21.72
C SER A 401 -9.76 40.50 23.05
N ASP A 402 -10.52 39.55 23.62
CA ASP A 402 -10.26 38.95 24.92
C ASP A 402 -10.70 37.47 24.96
N LEU A 403 -9.79 36.57 25.33
CA LEU A 403 -10.03 35.14 25.46
C LEU A 403 -10.97 34.80 26.62
N SER A 404 -10.95 35.59 27.70
CA SER A 404 -11.76 35.33 28.91
C SER A 404 -13.27 35.40 28.60
N SER A 405 -13.64 36.27 27.66
CA SER A 405 -15.01 36.41 27.16
C SER A 405 -15.54 35.13 26.51
N LEU A 406 -14.68 34.34 25.85
CA LEU A 406 -15.08 33.09 25.20
C LEU A 406 -15.24 31.96 26.23
N PHE A 407 -14.36 31.88 27.23
CA PHE A 407 -14.54 30.93 28.34
C PHE A 407 -15.85 31.19 29.10
N SER A 408 -16.19 32.47 29.32
CA SER A 408 -17.44 32.89 29.95
C SER A 408 -18.69 32.51 29.14
N GLN A 409 -18.57 32.42 27.80
CA GLN A 409 -19.62 31.92 26.89
C GLN A 409 -19.71 30.38 26.84
N GLY A 410 -18.94 29.68 27.67
CA GLY A 410 -18.98 28.23 27.83
C GLY A 410 -18.11 27.44 26.85
N TYR A 411 -17.23 28.10 26.09
CA TYR A 411 -16.22 27.39 25.28
C TYR A 411 -15.16 26.78 26.19
N LYS A 412 -14.85 25.49 25.99
CA LYS A 412 -13.92 24.72 26.84
C LYS A 412 -12.50 24.67 26.30
N ALA A 413 -12.35 24.88 24.99
CA ALA A 413 -11.06 25.01 24.33
C ALA A 413 -11.11 26.12 23.27
N ILE A 414 -9.98 26.80 23.10
CA ILE A 414 -9.79 27.89 22.13
C ILE A 414 -8.57 27.59 21.26
N PHE A 415 -8.71 27.73 19.94
CA PHE A 415 -7.60 27.68 19.00
C PHE A 415 -7.36 29.06 18.35
N LEU A 416 -6.14 29.56 18.45
CA LEU A 416 -5.69 30.83 17.88
C LEU A 416 -5.02 30.59 16.51
N ALA A 417 -5.72 30.99 15.46
CA ALA A 417 -5.30 30.87 14.06
C ALA A 417 -5.36 32.24 13.35
N THR A 418 -4.94 33.30 14.03
CA THR A 418 -5.05 34.71 13.56
C THR A 418 -4.06 35.08 12.46
N GLY A 419 -3.01 34.28 12.27
CA GLY A 419 -1.98 34.47 11.25
C GLY A 419 -1.05 35.68 11.46
N ALA A 420 -0.17 35.91 10.48
CA ALA A 420 0.74 37.06 10.42
C ALA A 420 0.12 38.19 9.56
N GLY A 421 -0.86 38.89 10.12
CA GLY A 421 -1.73 39.81 9.39
C GLY A 421 -1.18 41.20 9.08
N ALA A 422 0.09 41.51 9.40
CA ALA A 422 0.68 42.84 9.20
C ALA A 422 1.95 42.77 8.35
N SER A 423 2.24 43.79 7.54
CA SER A 423 3.47 43.86 6.75
C SER A 423 4.67 44.36 7.54
N GLN A 424 5.85 43.83 7.20
CA GLN A 424 7.12 44.33 7.72
C GLN A 424 7.53 45.62 7.00
N ARG A 425 8.08 46.57 7.75
CA ARG A 425 8.60 47.86 7.26
C ARG A 425 10.07 47.74 6.86
N LEU A 426 10.48 48.48 5.82
CA LEU A 426 11.87 48.57 5.37
C LEU A 426 12.73 49.36 6.35
N ASN A 427 12.13 50.32 7.07
CA ASN A 427 12.80 51.27 7.97
C ASN A 427 13.87 52.08 7.25
N ILE A 428 13.55 52.60 6.06
CA ILE A 428 14.41 53.50 5.27
C ILE A 428 13.84 54.91 5.23
N PRO A 429 14.67 55.96 5.04
CA PRO A 429 14.18 57.32 4.92
C PRO A 429 13.16 57.47 3.77
N GLY A 430 12.04 58.14 4.06
CA GLY A 430 10.99 58.44 3.09
C GLY A 430 9.94 57.34 2.87
N GLU A 431 9.96 56.24 3.63
CA GLU A 431 8.99 55.13 3.50
C GLU A 431 7.51 55.56 3.66
N GLU A 432 7.23 56.66 4.35
CA GLU A 432 5.87 57.20 4.56
C GLU A 432 5.34 58.06 3.39
N ALA A 433 6.08 58.18 2.28
CA ALA A 433 5.68 59.02 1.15
C ALA A 433 4.42 58.48 0.43
N GLU A 434 3.58 59.38 -0.09
CA GLU A 434 2.42 59.01 -0.91
C GLU A 434 2.91 58.25 -2.16
N GLY A 435 2.40 57.04 -2.37
CA GLY A 435 2.81 56.14 -3.46
C GLY A 435 3.60 54.91 -3.00
N VAL A 436 4.07 54.90 -1.75
CA VAL A 436 4.61 53.71 -1.09
C VAL A 436 3.46 52.94 -0.43
N VAL A 437 3.32 51.66 -0.76
CA VAL A 437 2.30 50.77 -0.18
C VAL A 437 2.92 49.45 0.23
N HIS A 438 2.30 48.76 1.19
CA HIS A 438 2.72 47.41 1.57
C HIS A 438 1.94 46.36 0.79
N ALA A 439 2.62 45.27 0.43
CA ALA A 439 2.07 44.24 -0.44
C ALA A 439 0.81 43.58 0.12
N LEU A 440 0.74 43.36 1.44
CA LEU A 440 -0.43 42.72 2.05
C LEU A 440 -1.67 43.61 1.96
N ASP A 441 -1.53 44.91 2.24
CA ASP A 441 -2.62 45.88 2.15
C ASP A 441 -3.06 46.07 0.70
N PHE A 442 -2.09 46.22 -0.21
CA PHE A 442 -2.35 46.32 -1.64
C PHE A 442 -3.13 45.11 -2.17
N LEU A 443 -2.66 43.89 -1.87
CA LEU A 443 -3.33 42.66 -2.28
C LEU A 443 -4.70 42.51 -1.62
N ARG A 444 -4.84 42.89 -0.35
CA ARG A 444 -6.13 42.86 0.36
C ARG A 444 -7.15 43.78 -0.28
N GLN A 445 -6.78 45.02 -0.61
CA GLN A 445 -7.67 45.98 -1.28
C GLN A 445 -8.13 45.43 -2.63
N VAL A 446 -7.19 44.99 -3.47
CA VAL A 446 -7.51 44.41 -4.79
C VAL A 446 -8.42 43.19 -4.66
N ASN A 447 -8.10 42.26 -3.75
CA ASN A 447 -8.88 41.04 -3.57
C ASN A 447 -10.26 41.27 -2.95
N SER A 448 -10.44 42.38 -2.23
CA SER A 448 -11.75 42.82 -1.68
C SER A 448 -12.61 43.54 -2.72
N GLY A 449 -12.11 43.71 -3.95
CA GLY A 449 -12.82 44.38 -5.04
C GLY A 449 -12.72 45.91 -4.99
N GLU A 450 -11.81 46.46 -4.19
CA GLU A 450 -11.58 47.90 -4.14
C GLU A 450 -10.90 48.41 -5.42
N LYS A 451 -11.23 49.64 -5.82
CA LYS A 451 -10.57 50.30 -6.96
C LYS A 451 -9.22 50.86 -6.53
N VAL A 452 -8.17 50.07 -6.70
CA VAL A 452 -6.79 50.50 -6.44
C VAL A 452 -6.21 51.20 -7.66
N ARG A 453 -5.68 52.42 -7.47
CA ARG A 453 -4.97 53.17 -8.52
C ARG A 453 -3.48 52.87 -8.44
N ILE A 454 -2.87 52.60 -9.58
CA ILE A 454 -1.43 52.40 -9.71
C ILE A 454 -0.89 53.25 -10.86
N GLY A 455 0.34 53.75 -10.71
CA GLY A 455 1.04 54.53 -11.71
C GLY A 455 1.61 53.68 -12.84
N SER A 456 2.31 54.34 -13.76
CA SER A 456 2.86 53.68 -14.95
C SER A 456 4.11 52.87 -14.64
N ARG A 457 4.95 53.35 -13.71
CA ARG A 457 6.22 52.72 -13.30
C ARG A 457 6.15 52.25 -11.85
N VAL A 458 6.25 50.95 -11.64
CA VAL A 458 6.09 50.31 -10.32
C VAL A 458 7.33 49.49 -9.98
N ALA A 459 7.86 49.64 -8.77
CA ALA A 459 8.82 48.71 -8.20
C ALA A 459 8.21 47.92 -7.04
N VAL A 460 8.49 46.63 -6.98
CA VAL A 460 8.13 45.74 -5.88
C VAL A 460 9.41 45.32 -5.17
N ILE A 461 9.49 45.53 -3.86
CA ILE A 461 10.68 45.19 -3.06
C ILE A 461 10.47 43.84 -2.41
N GLY A 462 11.26 42.84 -2.78
CA GLY A 462 11.21 41.51 -2.19
C GLY A 462 11.34 40.38 -3.22
N GLY A 463 11.48 39.14 -2.73
CA GLY A 463 11.63 37.95 -3.58
C GLY A 463 10.68 36.80 -3.23
N GLY A 464 9.71 37.04 -2.34
CA GLY A 464 8.73 36.02 -1.94
C GLY A 464 7.52 35.93 -2.87
N ASN A 465 6.65 34.95 -2.63
CA ASN A 465 5.43 34.77 -3.40
C ASN A 465 4.54 36.04 -3.39
N ALA A 466 4.46 36.75 -2.27
CA ALA A 466 3.73 38.01 -2.18
C ALA A 466 4.30 39.11 -3.10
N ALA A 467 5.62 39.14 -3.31
CA ALA A 467 6.28 40.09 -4.22
C ALA A 467 5.90 39.77 -5.67
N ILE A 468 5.95 38.49 -6.05
CA ILE A 468 5.54 38.04 -7.39
C ILE A 468 4.06 38.31 -7.62
N ASP A 469 3.21 37.98 -6.65
CA ASP A 469 1.78 38.20 -6.73
C ASP A 469 1.46 39.69 -6.88
N ALA A 470 2.08 40.57 -6.07
CA ALA A 470 1.92 42.01 -6.16
C ALA A 470 2.39 42.59 -7.50
N ALA A 471 3.53 42.13 -8.03
CA ALA A 471 4.04 42.58 -9.33
C ALA A 471 3.09 42.23 -10.48
N ARG A 472 2.57 40.99 -10.49
CA ARG A 472 1.62 40.52 -11.51
C ARG A 472 0.26 41.18 -11.39
N VAL A 473 -0.19 41.51 -10.17
CA VAL A 473 -1.39 42.32 -9.94
C VAL A 473 -1.18 43.76 -10.43
N ALA A 474 -0.07 44.39 -10.09
CA ALA A 474 0.28 45.73 -10.57
C ALA A 474 0.25 45.82 -12.10
N ARG A 475 0.84 44.83 -12.77
CA ARG A 475 0.81 44.70 -14.23
C ARG A 475 -0.62 44.59 -14.78
N ARG A 476 -1.49 43.82 -14.13
CA ARG A 476 -2.91 43.66 -14.52
C ARG A 476 -3.75 44.90 -14.25
N LEU A 477 -3.41 45.69 -13.23
CA LEU A 477 -4.06 46.97 -12.97
C LEU A 477 -3.68 48.06 -13.99
N GLY A 478 -2.74 47.78 -14.91
CA GLY A 478 -2.41 48.66 -16.03
C GLY A 478 -1.02 49.32 -15.95
N ALA A 479 -0.18 48.95 -14.97
CA ALA A 479 1.19 49.44 -14.92
C ALA A 479 1.96 49.06 -16.20
N GLN A 480 2.61 50.04 -16.83
CA GLN A 480 3.34 49.86 -18.09
C GLN A 480 4.70 49.22 -17.87
N GLU A 481 5.39 49.60 -16.79
CA GLU A 481 6.66 49.04 -16.37
C GLU A 481 6.56 48.56 -14.93
N VAL A 482 6.80 47.27 -14.72
CA VAL A 482 6.85 46.66 -13.39
C VAL A 482 8.19 46.01 -13.20
N SER A 483 8.85 46.35 -12.10
CA SER A 483 10.13 45.79 -11.71
C SER A 483 10.07 45.16 -10.32
N ILE A 484 10.83 44.10 -10.10
CA ILE A 484 11.06 43.51 -8.79
C ILE A 484 12.50 43.80 -8.41
N ILE A 485 12.71 44.43 -7.26
CA ILE A 485 14.03 44.70 -6.68
C ILE A 485 14.30 43.64 -5.62
N TYR A 486 15.31 42.80 -5.89
CA TYR A 486 15.68 41.72 -4.98
C TYR A 486 17.15 41.80 -4.58
N ARG A 487 17.40 41.79 -3.27
CA ARG A 487 18.73 41.97 -2.67
C ARG A 487 19.66 40.77 -2.81
N ARG A 488 19.24 39.67 -3.45
CA ARG A 488 20.06 38.46 -3.65
C ARG A 488 19.99 38.00 -5.09
N SER A 489 20.62 36.88 -5.43
CA SER A 489 20.54 36.29 -6.75
C SER A 489 19.24 35.52 -6.95
N ARG A 490 19.05 34.94 -8.14
CA ARG A 490 17.88 34.11 -8.46
C ARG A 490 17.80 32.87 -7.58
N ASP A 491 18.93 32.27 -7.23
CA ASP A 491 18.95 30.98 -6.53
C ASP A 491 18.50 31.10 -5.07
N GLU A 492 18.71 32.26 -4.43
CA GLU A 492 18.19 32.52 -3.08
C GLU A 492 16.75 33.08 -3.08
N MET A 493 16.07 33.21 -4.22
CA MET A 493 14.71 33.75 -4.28
C MET A 493 13.70 32.74 -3.70
N PRO A 494 12.94 33.08 -2.63
CA PRO A 494 12.05 32.14 -1.97
C PRO A 494 10.72 31.88 -2.72
N ALA A 495 10.39 32.67 -3.74
CA ALA A 495 9.19 32.46 -4.54
C ALA A 495 9.21 31.14 -5.32
N ILE A 496 8.03 30.58 -5.59
CA ILE A 496 7.88 29.37 -6.40
C ILE A 496 8.44 29.65 -7.81
N ARG A 497 9.41 28.83 -8.24
CA ARG A 497 10.13 29.03 -9.52
C ARG A 497 9.22 29.19 -10.74
N SER A 498 8.15 28.40 -10.83
CA SER A 498 7.17 28.52 -11.93
C SER A 498 6.42 29.86 -11.93
N GLU A 499 6.20 30.48 -10.75
CA GLU A 499 5.56 31.79 -10.64
C GLU A 499 6.52 32.91 -11.06
N VAL A 500 7.80 32.77 -10.73
CA VAL A 500 8.86 33.68 -11.20
C VAL A 500 8.95 33.66 -12.73
N GLU A 501 8.99 32.46 -13.33
CA GLU A 501 9.02 32.29 -14.79
C GLU A 501 7.77 32.89 -15.46
N GLN A 502 6.59 32.74 -14.85
CA GLN A 502 5.37 33.36 -15.36
C GLN A 502 5.42 34.89 -15.27
N ALA A 503 5.92 35.46 -14.18
CA ALA A 503 6.07 36.90 -14.03
C ALA A 503 6.98 37.49 -15.10
N GLU A 504 8.13 36.86 -15.37
CA GLU A 504 9.06 37.29 -16.41
C GLU A 504 8.42 37.22 -17.81
N ARG A 505 7.65 36.16 -18.10
CA ARG A 505 6.92 36.05 -19.37
C ARG A 505 5.85 37.14 -19.53
N GLU A 506 5.29 37.65 -18.44
CA GLU A 506 4.36 38.80 -18.45
C GLU A 506 5.06 40.16 -18.62
N GLY A 507 6.39 40.16 -18.77
CA GLY A 507 7.22 41.35 -18.97
C GLY A 507 7.68 42.04 -17.70
N ILE A 508 7.55 41.37 -16.54
CA ILE A 508 8.03 41.91 -15.26
C ILE A 508 9.55 41.73 -15.19
N LYS A 509 10.28 42.84 -15.01
CA LYS A 509 11.75 42.82 -14.92
C LYS A 509 12.18 42.52 -13.51
N ILE A 510 13.09 41.58 -13.31
CA ILE A 510 13.64 41.28 -11.98
C ILE A 510 15.07 41.80 -11.92
N HIS A 511 15.33 42.74 -11.03
CA HIS A 511 16.67 43.23 -10.76
C HIS A 511 17.23 42.59 -9.50
N PHE A 512 18.07 41.58 -9.72
CA PHE A 512 18.80 40.87 -8.68
C PHE A 512 19.93 41.73 -8.10
N GLN A 513 20.39 41.33 -6.92
CA GLN A 513 21.52 41.92 -6.22
C GLN A 513 21.40 43.45 -6.03
N LYS A 514 20.20 43.93 -5.74
CA LYS A 514 19.93 45.35 -5.45
C LYS A 514 19.09 45.50 -4.20
N ALA A 515 19.44 46.46 -3.36
CA ALA A 515 18.70 46.79 -2.15
C ALA A 515 18.31 48.27 -2.13
N PRO A 516 17.08 48.62 -1.73
CA PRO A 516 16.69 50.01 -1.54
C PRO A 516 17.37 50.59 -0.29
N VAL A 517 17.79 51.85 -0.37
CA VAL A 517 18.41 52.59 0.75
C VAL A 517 17.63 53.85 1.12
N GLN A 518 16.92 54.46 0.18
CA GLN A 518 16.13 55.67 0.43
C GLN A 518 14.99 55.80 -0.59
N VAL A 519 13.82 56.26 -0.12
CA VAL A 519 12.72 56.68 -0.98
C VAL A 519 12.88 58.15 -1.36
N LEU A 520 12.89 58.43 -2.67
CA LEU A 520 12.98 59.79 -3.19
C LEU A 520 11.57 60.36 -3.35
N SER A 521 11.33 61.54 -2.79
CA SER A 521 10.03 62.19 -2.85
C SER A 521 10.15 63.69 -3.08
N LYS A 522 9.11 64.26 -3.71
CA LYS A 522 8.93 65.70 -3.90
C LYS A 522 7.52 66.07 -3.41
N ASN A 523 7.43 67.05 -2.51
CA ASN A 523 6.18 67.46 -1.86
C ASN A 523 5.43 66.30 -1.17
N GLY A 524 6.16 65.36 -0.56
CA GLY A 524 5.59 64.20 0.13
C GLY A 524 5.10 63.07 -0.78
N ARG A 525 5.20 63.23 -2.11
CA ARG A 525 4.87 62.20 -3.10
C ARG A 525 6.12 61.54 -3.66
N LEU A 526 6.07 60.22 -3.78
CA LEU A 526 7.11 59.39 -4.38
C LEU A 526 7.45 59.84 -5.81
N THR A 527 8.74 59.95 -6.11
CA THR A 527 9.27 60.21 -7.47
C THR A 527 10.31 59.18 -7.91
N GLY A 528 10.91 58.46 -6.97
CA GLY A 528 11.95 57.49 -7.25
C GLY A 528 12.38 56.68 -6.04
N LEU A 529 13.29 55.74 -6.26
CA LEU A 529 13.88 54.89 -5.23
C LEU A 529 15.38 54.81 -5.44
N GLN A 530 16.16 55.23 -4.44
CA GLN A 530 17.59 55.05 -4.45
C GLN A 530 17.92 53.63 -4.00
N CYS A 531 18.71 52.94 -4.83
CA CYS A 531 19.17 51.58 -4.59
C CYS A 531 20.70 51.51 -4.57
N VAL A 532 21.20 50.45 -3.98
CA VAL A 532 22.63 50.10 -3.98
C VAL A 532 22.82 48.68 -4.51
N GLN A 533 23.95 48.40 -5.13
CA GLN A 533 24.32 47.04 -5.52
C GLN A 533 24.68 46.22 -4.28
N THR A 534 24.43 44.92 -4.34
CA THR A 534 24.73 43.98 -3.26
C THR A 534 25.53 42.78 -3.77
N GLU A 535 26.45 42.29 -2.94
CA GLU A 535 27.19 41.05 -3.17
C GLU A 535 26.71 39.96 -2.23
N LEU A 536 26.90 38.70 -2.63
CA LEU A 536 26.50 37.57 -1.82
C LEU A 536 27.62 37.18 -0.86
N GLY A 537 27.40 37.47 0.43
CA GLY A 537 28.24 37.01 1.53
C GLY A 537 27.99 35.56 1.92
N GLU A 538 28.39 35.23 3.14
CA GLU A 538 28.25 33.88 3.70
C GLU A 538 26.77 33.47 3.85
N PRO A 539 26.45 32.17 3.76
CA PRO A 539 25.13 31.63 4.06
C PRO A 539 24.67 31.94 5.50
N ASP A 540 23.41 32.30 5.67
CA ASP A 540 22.75 32.37 6.97
C ASP A 540 22.39 30.96 7.51
N ALA A 541 21.76 30.90 8.69
CA ALA A 541 21.36 29.64 9.32
C ALA A 541 20.36 28.81 8.47
N ASP A 542 19.63 29.45 7.55
CA ASP A 542 18.73 28.79 6.60
C ASP A 542 19.47 28.37 5.31
N GLY A 543 20.79 28.58 5.25
CA GLY A 543 21.62 28.32 4.08
C GLY A 543 21.53 29.39 2.98
N ARG A 544 20.82 30.50 3.21
CA ARG A 544 20.67 31.58 2.22
C ARG A 544 21.78 32.60 2.37
N ARG A 545 22.49 32.90 1.29
CA ARG A 545 23.59 33.89 1.31
C ARG A 545 23.11 35.27 1.77
N GLN A 546 23.87 35.89 2.66
CA GLN A 546 23.56 37.22 3.17
C GLN A 546 23.90 38.29 2.11
N PRO A 547 23.07 39.33 1.93
CA PRO A 547 23.40 40.43 1.04
C PRO A 547 24.31 41.44 1.73
N ILE A 548 25.47 41.73 1.13
CA ILE A 548 26.42 42.74 1.58
C ILE A 548 26.28 43.95 0.66
N LEU A 549 26.09 45.14 1.22
CA LEU A 549 25.97 46.38 0.42
C LEU A 549 27.35 46.73 -0.17
N VAL A 550 27.38 47.13 -1.45
CA VAL A 550 28.60 47.59 -2.12
C VAL A 550 28.69 49.11 -2.02
N ASP A 551 29.65 49.62 -1.26
CA ASP A 551 29.84 51.07 -1.10
C ASP A 551 30.14 51.77 -2.43
N GLY A 552 29.58 52.97 -2.61
CA GLY A 552 29.76 53.79 -3.83
C GLY A 552 28.96 53.33 -5.05
N SER A 553 28.10 52.31 -4.92
CA SER A 553 27.28 51.76 -6.01
C SER A 553 25.83 52.28 -6.03
N GLN A 554 25.57 53.46 -5.44
CA GLN A 554 24.23 54.02 -5.38
C GLN A 554 23.75 54.49 -6.77
N PHE A 555 22.48 54.21 -7.08
CA PHE A 555 21.80 54.71 -8.27
C PHE A 555 20.30 54.87 -8.02
N ASP A 556 19.68 55.78 -8.75
CA ASP A 556 18.27 56.11 -8.59
C ASP A 556 17.42 55.42 -9.67
N ILE A 557 16.25 54.92 -9.27
CA ILE A 557 15.23 54.37 -10.16
C ILE A 557 14.02 55.30 -10.10
N GLU A 558 13.65 55.92 -11.22
CA GLU A 558 12.42 56.72 -11.29
C GLU A 558 11.17 55.84 -11.34
N LEU A 559 10.19 56.14 -10.48
CA LEU A 559 8.98 55.33 -10.35
C LEU A 559 7.85 56.11 -9.66
N ASP A 560 6.62 55.65 -9.92
CA ASP A 560 5.39 56.30 -9.43
C ASP A 560 4.82 55.59 -8.20
N ASN A 561 5.14 54.29 -8.03
CA ASN A 561 4.73 53.47 -6.89
C ASN A 561 5.83 52.50 -6.43
N VAL A 562 5.94 52.32 -5.11
CA VAL A 562 6.74 51.24 -4.49
C VAL A 562 5.79 50.33 -3.73
N ILE A 563 5.89 49.02 -3.96
CA ILE A 563 5.18 48.01 -3.19
C ILE A 563 6.17 47.22 -2.34
N ILE A 564 6.09 47.33 -1.02
CA ILE A 564 7.01 46.69 -0.08
C ILE A 564 6.50 45.27 0.24
N ALA A 565 7.27 44.24 -0.11
CA ALA A 565 6.92 42.82 -0.01
C ALA A 565 8.04 42.00 0.69
N ILE A 566 8.59 42.54 1.78
CA ILE A 566 9.78 41.97 2.45
C ILE A 566 9.47 40.99 3.60
N GLY A 567 8.21 40.82 3.98
CA GLY A 567 7.82 39.93 5.07
C GLY A 567 6.48 40.30 5.70
N GLN A 568 6.00 39.44 6.58
CA GLN A 568 4.82 39.68 7.40
C GLN A 568 5.17 39.43 8.87
N ILE A 569 4.46 40.10 9.77
CA ILE A 569 4.62 39.98 11.22
C ILE A 569 3.26 39.71 11.87
N VAL A 570 3.31 39.08 13.04
CA VAL A 570 2.12 38.92 13.88
C VAL A 570 1.84 40.27 14.56
N PRO A 571 0.67 40.88 14.33
CA PRO A 571 0.36 42.16 14.95
C PRO A 571 0.22 42.01 16.47
N GLY A 572 0.75 42.97 17.23
CA GLY A 572 0.48 43.06 18.66
C GLY A 572 -1.00 43.39 18.89
N THR A 573 -1.72 42.50 19.56
CA THR A 573 -3.16 42.68 19.84
C THR A 573 -3.46 42.44 21.31
N LYS A 574 -4.55 43.04 21.83
CA LYS A 574 -5.04 42.75 23.19
C LYS A 574 -5.46 41.29 23.37
N LEU A 575 -5.79 40.59 22.28
CA LEU A 575 -6.21 39.18 22.29
C LEU A 575 -5.14 38.26 22.89
N THR A 576 -3.86 38.56 22.66
CA THR A 576 -2.74 37.73 23.15
C THR A 576 -2.21 38.19 24.50
N SER A 577 -2.91 39.11 25.18
CA SER A 577 -2.54 39.53 26.53
C SER A 577 -2.56 38.35 27.50
N GLY A 578 -1.42 38.10 28.17
CA GLY A 578 -1.23 36.94 29.05
C GLY A 578 -0.66 35.68 28.39
N LEU A 579 -0.48 35.67 27.05
CA LEU A 579 0.25 34.61 26.35
C LEU A 579 1.74 34.92 26.28
N LYS A 580 2.57 33.88 26.29
CA LYS A 580 4.02 34.01 26.05
C LYS A 580 4.28 34.19 24.55
N HIS A 581 5.19 35.11 24.24
CA HIS A 581 5.69 35.35 22.89
C HIS A 581 7.15 34.89 22.77
N THR A 582 7.57 34.57 21.55
CA THR A 582 8.97 34.31 21.20
C THR A 582 9.71 35.65 20.97
N ASP A 583 11.04 35.61 20.88
CA ASP A 583 11.86 36.78 20.55
C ASP A 583 11.53 37.39 19.18
N TRP A 584 10.88 36.60 18.30
CA TRP A 584 10.42 37.01 16.97
C TRP A 584 9.01 37.63 16.98
N GLY A 585 8.39 37.78 18.16
CA GLY A 585 7.04 38.34 18.33
C GLY A 585 5.89 37.37 18.04
N THR A 586 6.17 36.13 17.63
CA THR A 586 5.17 35.08 17.43
C THR A 586 4.72 34.45 18.75
N LEU A 587 3.61 33.70 18.75
CA LEU A 587 3.13 33.00 19.94
C LEU A 587 4.03 31.80 20.29
N SER A 588 4.40 31.70 21.57
CA SER A 588 5.16 30.56 22.10
C SER A 588 4.20 29.42 22.46
N VAL A 589 4.44 28.26 21.87
CA VAL A 589 3.68 27.03 22.12
C VAL A 589 4.61 25.85 22.32
N ASP A 590 4.08 24.79 22.92
CA ASP A 590 4.73 23.49 22.86
C ASP A 590 4.78 22.99 21.39
N PRO A 591 5.95 22.61 20.86
CA PRO A 591 6.13 22.34 19.43
C PRO A 591 5.42 21.08 18.93
N VAL A 592 4.95 20.21 19.82
CA VAL A 592 4.25 18.96 19.47
C VAL A 592 2.75 19.12 19.63
N THR A 593 2.33 19.72 20.74
CA THR A 593 0.92 19.82 21.14
C THR A 593 0.28 21.13 20.70
N LEU A 594 1.08 22.12 20.33
CA LEU A 594 0.61 23.48 20.00
C LEU A 594 -0.11 24.17 21.16
N GLN A 595 0.08 23.67 22.39
CA GLN A 595 -0.50 24.23 23.59
C GLN A 595 0.28 25.49 24.01
N THR A 596 -0.45 26.55 24.38
CA THR A 596 0.15 27.77 24.93
C THR A 596 0.44 27.60 26.42
N ASN A 597 0.93 28.66 27.07
CA ASN A 597 1.06 28.73 28.53
C ASN A 597 -0.29 28.78 29.28
N VAL A 598 -1.43 28.95 28.59
CA VAL A 598 -2.77 29.00 29.18
C VAL A 598 -3.51 27.69 28.90
N ALA A 599 -4.02 27.06 29.96
CA ALA A 599 -4.75 25.80 29.84
C ALA A 599 -6.00 25.96 28.96
N GLY A 600 -6.22 25.00 28.06
CA GLY A 600 -7.32 25.04 27.09
C GLY A 600 -7.13 26.01 25.91
N VAL A 601 -5.99 26.70 25.83
CA VAL A 601 -5.66 27.58 24.69
C VAL A 601 -4.52 27.00 23.87
N PHE A 602 -4.76 26.84 22.58
CA PHE A 602 -3.83 26.32 21.58
C PHE A 602 -3.61 27.37 20.49
N ALA A 603 -2.47 27.37 19.81
CA ALA A 603 -2.20 28.31 18.72
C ALA A 603 -1.41 27.63 17.58
N GLY A 604 -1.63 28.05 16.33
CA GLY A 604 -0.96 27.45 15.18
C GLY A 604 -1.10 28.26 13.90
N GLY A 605 -0.44 27.79 12.84
CA GLY A 605 -0.28 28.54 11.59
C GLY A 605 0.67 29.73 11.77
N ASP A 606 0.51 30.74 10.92
CA ASP A 606 1.47 31.85 10.85
C ASP A 606 1.57 32.69 12.14
N ALA A 607 0.60 32.57 13.05
CA ALA A 607 0.65 33.20 14.37
C ALA A 607 1.75 32.62 15.29
N VAL A 608 2.18 31.38 15.02
CA VAL A 608 3.23 30.67 15.75
C VAL A 608 4.51 30.59 14.91
N ALA A 609 4.38 30.09 13.68
CA ALA A 609 5.53 29.81 12.82
C ALA A 609 6.12 31.07 12.15
N GLY A 610 5.37 32.18 12.15
CA GLY A 610 5.62 33.28 11.22
C GLY A 610 5.11 32.94 9.80
N PRO A 611 5.39 33.78 8.79
CA PRO A 611 4.79 33.65 7.47
C PRO A 611 5.23 32.35 6.79
N ALA A 612 4.32 31.39 6.68
CA ALA A 612 4.60 30.05 6.17
C ALA A 612 3.73 29.71 4.95
N ASP A 613 3.79 28.46 4.50
CA ASP A 613 2.96 27.96 3.42
C ASP A 613 1.63 27.38 3.92
N ALA A 614 0.62 27.37 3.04
CA ALA A 614 -0.73 26.93 3.40
C ALA A 614 -0.81 25.45 3.83
N ILE A 615 0.04 24.54 3.33
CA ILE A 615 -0.04 23.13 3.71
C ILE A 615 0.53 22.89 5.11
N SER A 616 1.50 23.69 5.53
CA SER A 616 2.03 23.72 6.89
C SER A 616 1.01 24.31 7.87
N ALA A 617 0.35 25.42 7.53
CA ALA A 617 -0.73 25.96 8.36
C ALA A 617 -1.92 24.99 8.54
N ILE A 618 -2.30 24.26 7.48
CA ILE A 618 -3.30 23.18 7.57
C ILE A 618 -2.82 22.09 8.54
N ALA A 619 -1.54 21.72 8.50
CA ALA A 619 -0.98 20.70 9.39
C ALA A 619 -1.10 21.13 10.86
N ASP A 620 -0.78 22.38 11.19
CA ASP A 620 -0.93 22.92 12.54
C ASP A 620 -2.39 22.88 13.01
N GLY A 621 -3.33 23.24 12.12
CA GLY A 621 -4.76 23.14 12.43
C GLY A 621 -5.21 21.72 12.79
N LYS A 622 -4.72 20.72 12.05
CA LYS A 622 -4.99 19.29 12.32
C LYS A 622 -4.35 18.85 13.63
N GLU A 623 -3.11 19.27 13.87
CA GLU A 623 -2.36 18.92 15.07
C GLU A 623 -3.01 19.54 16.32
N ALA A 624 -3.50 20.78 16.21
CA ALA A 624 -4.30 21.43 17.23
C ALA A 624 -5.64 20.73 17.48
N ALA A 625 -6.34 20.27 16.44
CA ALA A 625 -7.58 19.50 16.60
C ALA A 625 -7.36 18.20 17.40
N ILE A 626 -6.25 17.50 17.15
CA ILE A 626 -5.84 16.33 17.93
C ILE A 626 -5.60 16.72 19.39
N SER A 627 -4.88 17.81 19.63
CA SER A 627 -4.57 18.30 20.98
C SER A 627 -5.83 18.70 21.75
N ILE A 628 -6.73 19.46 21.13
CA ILE A 628 -8.00 19.88 21.72
C ILE A 628 -8.88 18.69 22.05
N LYS A 629 -8.99 17.72 21.12
CA LYS A 629 -9.74 16.47 21.37
C LYS A 629 -9.18 15.71 22.57
N ARG A 630 -7.86 15.65 22.72
CA ARG A 630 -7.20 14.98 23.86
C ARG A 630 -7.44 15.73 25.16
N TYR A 631 -7.24 17.04 25.14
CA TYR A 631 -7.48 17.93 26.28
C TYR A 631 -8.92 17.82 26.80
N LEU A 632 -9.93 17.95 25.94
CA LEU A 632 -11.34 17.82 26.32
C LEU A 632 -11.71 16.38 26.74
N GLY A 633 -11.02 15.38 26.21
CA GLY A 633 -11.18 13.99 26.60
C GLY A 633 -10.44 13.60 27.89
N GLY A 634 -9.71 14.51 28.54
CA GLY A 634 -8.90 14.22 29.73
C GLY A 634 -7.71 13.28 29.45
N MET A 635 -7.22 13.25 28.21
CA MET A 635 -6.08 12.44 27.78
C MET A 635 -4.79 13.25 27.77
N GLU A 636 -3.65 12.59 28.01
CA GLU A 636 -2.32 13.17 27.84
C GLU A 636 -2.11 13.69 26.40
N VAL A 637 -1.82 14.98 26.27
CA VAL A 637 -1.85 15.67 24.98
C VAL A 637 -0.66 15.27 24.10
N GLY A 638 0.50 14.97 24.70
CA GLY A 638 1.75 14.67 23.99
C GLY A 638 1.98 13.21 23.57
N GLU A 639 1.24 12.24 24.12
CA GLU A 639 1.59 10.82 24.01
C GLU A 639 1.48 10.28 22.56
N GLY A 640 2.53 9.61 22.06
CA GLY A 640 2.51 8.89 20.77
C GLY A 640 2.62 9.76 19.50
N ARG A 641 3.13 11.00 19.60
CA ARG A 641 3.20 11.98 18.49
C ARG A 641 4.56 12.01 17.77
N ALA A 642 5.21 10.84 17.61
CA ALA A 642 6.49 10.75 16.90
C ALA A 642 6.32 10.87 15.37
N PRO A 643 7.28 11.51 14.66
CA PRO A 643 7.26 11.59 13.19
C PRO A 643 7.30 10.20 12.56
N ARG A 644 6.48 9.98 11.52
CA ARG A 644 6.36 8.67 10.86
C ARG A 644 7.53 8.42 9.91
N ALA A 645 8.10 7.22 9.97
CA ALA A 645 9.22 6.82 9.13
C ALA A 645 8.87 6.84 7.62
N ARG A 646 9.85 7.22 6.79
CA ARG A 646 9.81 7.11 5.33
C ARG A 646 10.33 5.74 4.93
N VAL A 647 9.63 5.02 4.05
CA VAL A 647 10.15 3.78 3.44
C VAL A 647 9.95 3.83 1.95
N ALA A 648 11.00 3.48 1.21
CA ALA A 648 11.01 3.45 -0.24
C ALA A 648 11.81 2.26 -0.79
N SER A 649 11.51 1.87 -2.03
CA SER A 649 12.28 0.95 -2.85
C SER A 649 12.10 1.34 -4.32
N THR A 650 13.18 1.35 -5.09
CA THR A 650 13.29 1.99 -6.42
C THR A 650 13.50 1.02 -7.59
N ASP A 651 13.49 -0.29 -7.37
CA ASP A 651 13.85 -1.19 -8.48
C ASP A 651 12.75 -1.18 -9.58
N GLY A 652 13.11 -1.37 -10.85
CA GLY A 652 12.20 -1.79 -11.94
C GLY A 652 11.17 -0.80 -12.48
N LEU A 653 11.49 0.50 -12.58
CA LEU A 653 10.61 1.54 -13.16
C LEU A 653 11.04 1.89 -14.60
N GLU A 654 10.08 2.04 -15.52
CA GLU A 654 10.31 2.55 -16.88
C GLU A 654 10.21 4.09 -16.92
N VAL A 655 11.09 4.70 -17.71
CA VAL A 655 11.08 6.14 -18.00
C VAL A 655 9.79 6.50 -18.75
N LYS A 656 9.05 7.50 -18.27
CA LYS A 656 7.94 8.15 -19.00
C LYS A 656 7.94 9.65 -18.75
N GLU A 657 7.72 10.39 -19.83
CA GLU A 657 7.60 11.85 -19.82
C GLU A 657 6.45 12.30 -18.91
N ARG A 658 6.65 13.45 -18.27
CA ARG A 658 5.68 14.08 -17.38
C ARG A 658 4.65 14.86 -18.18
N GLU A 659 3.38 14.76 -17.80
CA GLU A 659 2.33 15.55 -18.44
C GLU A 659 2.52 17.04 -18.14
N VAL A 660 2.58 17.84 -19.20
CA VAL A 660 2.76 19.29 -19.14
C VAL A 660 1.39 19.95 -18.91
N MET A 661 1.32 20.88 -17.95
CA MET A 661 0.11 21.69 -17.77
C MET A 661 -0.06 22.58 -18.99
N PRO A 662 -1.23 22.58 -19.66
CA PRO A 662 -1.51 23.55 -20.70
C PRO A 662 -1.38 24.97 -20.11
N ALA A 663 -0.59 25.84 -20.74
CA ALA A 663 -0.49 27.23 -20.30
C ALA A 663 -1.64 28.05 -20.94
N TYR A 664 -2.21 29.01 -20.21
CA TYR A 664 -2.98 30.08 -20.85
C TYR A 664 -2.07 31.07 -21.56
N ALA A 665 -2.66 31.85 -22.48
CA ALA A 665 -2.03 33.05 -23.02
C ALA A 665 -1.70 34.03 -21.88
N LEU A 666 -0.61 34.79 -22.04
CA LEU A 666 -0.15 35.78 -21.05
C LEU A 666 -1.30 36.73 -20.68
N GLY A 667 -1.51 36.93 -19.37
CA GLY A 667 -2.54 37.81 -18.86
C GLY A 667 -2.34 39.23 -19.39
N LYS A 668 -3.32 39.74 -20.14
CA LYS A 668 -3.33 41.13 -20.60
C LYS A 668 -3.67 42.06 -19.43
N PRO A 669 -3.36 43.37 -19.51
CA PRO A 669 -3.93 44.35 -18.58
C PRO A 669 -5.45 44.18 -18.48
N GLY A 670 -5.97 44.13 -17.26
CA GLY A 670 -7.38 43.88 -16.94
C GLY A 670 -7.80 42.41 -16.86
N ASP A 671 -6.95 41.45 -17.25
CA ASP A 671 -7.30 40.03 -17.24
C ASP A 671 -6.86 39.33 -15.93
N PHE A 672 -7.84 38.99 -15.10
CA PHE A 672 -7.67 38.24 -13.86
C PHE A 672 -8.13 36.77 -13.98
N SER A 673 -8.30 36.26 -15.21
CA SER A 673 -8.61 34.86 -15.45
C SER A 673 -7.53 33.93 -14.90
N GLU A 674 -7.95 32.72 -14.52
CA GLU A 674 -7.07 31.73 -13.92
C GLU A 674 -5.92 31.34 -14.88
N ALA A 675 -4.67 31.42 -14.42
CA ALA A 675 -3.48 31.31 -15.29
C ALA A 675 -3.20 29.91 -15.84
N GLU A 676 -3.81 28.86 -15.28
CA GLU A 676 -3.69 27.47 -15.72
C GLU A 676 -5.10 26.85 -15.80
N PRO A 677 -5.46 26.05 -16.81
CA PRO A 677 -6.80 25.45 -16.97
C PRO A 677 -6.99 24.12 -16.22
N GLY A 678 -5.90 23.48 -15.77
CA GLY A 678 -5.93 22.14 -15.18
C GLY A 678 -5.83 21.02 -16.23
N PHE A 679 -5.74 19.77 -15.77
CA PHE A 679 -5.74 18.61 -16.66
C PHE A 679 -7.16 18.22 -17.06
N ASP A 680 -7.34 17.74 -18.29
CA ASP A 680 -8.53 16.99 -18.65
C ASP A 680 -8.46 15.54 -18.10
N PRO A 681 -9.58 14.79 -18.07
CA PRO A 681 -9.60 13.43 -17.53
C PRO A 681 -8.60 12.46 -18.16
N LYS A 682 -8.30 12.57 -19.46
CA LYS A 682 -7.34 11.67 -20.13
C LYS A 682 -5.93 11.97 -19.66
N THR A 683 -5.54 13.25 -19.68
CA THR A 683 -4.23 13.72 -19.21
C THR A 683 -4.02 13.40 -17.73
N ALA A 684 -5.02 13.63 -16.88
CA ALA A 684 -4.93 13.31 -15.46
C ALA A 684 -4.78 11.79 -15.20
N VAL A 685 -5.48 10.94 -15.95
CA VAL A 685 -5.32 9.48 -15.85
C VAL A 685 -3.93 9.05 -16.34
N SER A 686 -3.44 9.65 -17.43
CA SER A 686 -2.10 9.41 -17.97
C SER A 686 -1.02 9.72 -16.93
N GLU A 687 -1.05 10.93 -16.36
CA GLU A 687 -0.12 11.36 -15.32
C GLU A 687 -0.24 10.50 -14.04
N ALA A 688 -1.45 10.14 -13.63
CA ALA A 688 -1.65 9.30 -12.45
C ALA A 688 -1.09 7.88 -12.64
N ARG A 689 -1.11 7.34 -13.86
CA ARG A 689 -0.53 6.03 -14.21
C ARG A 689 1.01 6.03 -14.17
N ARG A 690 1.64 7.20 -14.05
CA ARG A 690 3.06 7.31 -13.73
C ARG A 690 3.38 6.96 -12.27
N CYS A 691 2.41 6.93 -11.36
CA CYS A 691 2.69 6.67 -9.95
C CYS A 691 3.22 5.25 -9.66
N TRP A 692 4.33 5.16 -8.94
CA TRP A 692 4.98 3.89 -8.55
C TRP A 692 4.19 3.07 -7.52
N SER A 693 3.23 3.68 -6.81
CA SER A 693 2.49 3.04 -5.71
C SER A 693 3.40 2.48 -4.59
N CYS A 694 4.55 3.14 -4.34
CA CYS A 694 5.52 2.75 -3.31
C CYS A 694 4.96 2.68 -1.88
N GLY A 695 3.81 3.31 -1.61
CA GLY A 695 3.09 3.24 -0.33
C GLY A 695 2.24 1.98 -0.12
N THR A 696 1.94 1.21 -1.17
CA THR A 696 1.11 0.00 -1.07
C THR A 696 1.99 -1.24 -1.08
N GLY A 697 2.44 -1.71 0.09
CA GLY A 697 3.23 -2.94 0.19
C GLY A 697 3.12 -3.68 1.53
N SER A 698 2.33 -4.76 1.56
CA SER A 698 2.57 -6.10 2.17
C SER A 698 1.34 -6.93 1.88
N ASP A 699 1.45 -8.12 1.29
CA ASP A 699 0.34 -9.05 1.26
C ASP A 699 0.00 -9.46 2.70
N GLY A 700 -1.19 -9.10 3.19
CA GLY A 700 -1.72 -9.63 4.45
C GLY A 700 -1.92 -11.15 4.39
N VAL A 701 -2.14 -11.79 5.53
CA VAL A 701 -2.63 -13.18 5.63
C VAL A 701 -4.15 -13.18 5.47
N ASP A 702 -4.65 -12.55 4.40
CA ASP A 702 -6.07 -12.56 4.04
C ASP A 702 -6.53 -13.95 3.60
N ARG A 703 -5.57 -14.79 3.17
CA ARG A 703 -5.72 -16.18 2.74
C ARG A 703 -4.63 -17.09 3.28
N ASN A 704 -4.88 -18.39 3.16
CA ASN A 704 -3.93 -19.41 3.55
C ASN A 704 -2.73 -19.57 2.59
N THR A 705 -2.75 -18.93 1.42
CA THR A 705 -1.73 -19.02 0.36
C THR A 705 -0.29 -18.84 0.87
N TYR A 706 -0.05 -17.84 1.72
CA TYR A 706 1.29 -17.48 2.19
C TYR A 706 1.59 -17.86 3.64
N CYS A 707 0.58 -18.25 4.43
CA CYS A 707 0.80 -18.61 5.84
C CYS A 707 1.34 -20.03 5.94
N VAL A 708 2.60 -20.18 6.38
CA VAL A 708 3.23 -21.49 6.62
C VAL A 708 2.94 -22.06 8.02
N LEU A 709 1.98 -21.50 8.75
CA LEU A 709 1.55 -21.96 10.08
C LEU A 709 2.69 -22.16 11.11
N CYS A 710 3.77 -21.36 11.03
CA CYS A 710 4.87 -21.40 12.01
C CYS A 710 4.47 -20.92 13.43
N LEU A 711 3.30 -20.28 13.56
CA LEU A 711 2.76 -19.72 14.80
C LEU A 711 3.64 -18.65 15.49
N GLU A 712 4.71 -18.17 14.84
CA GLU A 712 5.53 -17.07 15.39
C GLU A 712 4.70 -15.81 15.68
N CYS A 713 3.69 -15.52 14.85
CA CYS A 713 2.75 -14.43 15.10
C CYS A 713 1.94 -14.62 16.40
N VAL A 714 1.59 -15.86 16.77
CA VAL A 714 0.89 -16.18 18.04
C VAL A 714 1.83 -16.01 19.23
N LYS A 715 3.09 -16.41 19.08
CA LYS A 715 4.13 -16.30 20.13
C LYS A 715 4.52 -14.84 20.41
N THR A 716 4.56 -14.01 19.37
CA THR A 716 5.11 -12.65 19.43
C THR A 716 4.06 -11.54 19.50
N CYS A 717 2.77 -11.82 19.23
CA CYS A 717 1.72 -10.81 19.31
C CYS A 717 1.64 -10.23 20.74
N PRO A 718 1.84 -8.91 20.93
CA PRO A 718 1.81 -8.31 22.25
C PRO A 718 0.38 -8.17 22.80
N ASN A 719 -0.61 -8.10 21.89
CA ASN A 719 -2.01 -7.85 22.24
C ASN A 719 -2.86 -9.14 22.24
N ASP A 720 -2.25 -10.31 22.12
CA ASP A 720 -2.94 -11.62 22.01
C ASP A 720 -4.06 -11.66 20.93
N ASN A 721 -3.90 -10.84 19.89
CA ASN A 721 -4.90 -10.56 18.86
C ASN A 721 -4.82 -11.50 17.64
N VAL A 722 -4.11 -12.63 17.76
CA VAL A 722 -4.05 -13.64 16.70
C VAL A 722 -4.96 -14.80 17.10
N ALA A 723 -5.77 -15.27 16.15
CA ALA A 723 -6.64 -16.42 16.27
C ALA A 723 -6.17 -17.54 15.34
N LEU A 724 -6.37 -18.79 15.76
CA LEU A 724 -6.28 -19.97 14.89
C LEU A 724 -7.70 -20.50 14.69
N ASN A 725 -8.36 -20.03 13.63
CA ASN A 725 -9.77 -20.27 13.41
C ASN A 725 -10.02 -21.59 12.68
N ILE A 726 -11.10 -22.26 13.06
CA ILE A 726 -11.80 -23.26 12.24
C ILE A 726 -12.99 -22.55 11.58
N ARG A 727 -13.05 -22.62 10.25
CA ARG A 727 -14.07 -22.02 9.38
C ARG A 727 -14.61 -23.05 8.39
N ARG A 728 -15.58 -22.65 7.56
CA ARG A 728 -16.09 -23.49 6.45
C ARG A 728 -14.95 -23.85 5.50
N PRO A 729 -14.82 -25.12 5.07
CA PRO A 729 -13.99 -25.46 3.91
C PRO A 729 -14.35 -24.58 2.71
N PHE A 730 -13.39 -24.36 1.81
CA PHE A 730 -13.55 -23.54 0.60
C PHE A 730 -13.85 -22.04 0.84
N HIS A 731 -13.78 -21.54 2.08
CA HIS A 731 -14.11 -20.14 2.38
C HIS A 731 -13.26 -19.13 1.57
N ASP A 732 -11.94 -19.35 1.39
CA ASP A 732 -11.09 -18.44 0.61
C ASP A 732 -11.47 -18.42 -0.90
N ILE A 733 -12.12 -19.47 -1.41
CA ILE A 733 -12.61 -19.52 -2.79
C ILE A 733 -13.94 -18.74 -2.93
N PHE A 734 -14.78 -18.74 -1.89
CA PHE A 734 -16.15 -18.20 -1.94
C PHE A 734 -16.34 -16.81 -1.31
N LYS A 735 -15.33 -16.23 -0.67
CA LYS A 735 -15.42 -14.95 0.05
C LYS A 735 -15.82 -13.78 -0.88
N LYS A 736 -16.96 -13.14 -0.59
CA LYS A 736 -17.44 -11.91 -1.28
C LYS A 736 -16.77 -10.65 -0.74
N GLY A 737 -16.52 -9.67 -1.63
CA GLY A 737 -16.40 -8.26 -1.23
C GLY A 737 -15.11 -7.79 -0.55
N VAL A 738 -14.12 -8.64 -0.29
CA VAL A 738 -12.83 -8.21 0.26
C VAL A 738 -11.74 -8.56 -0.74
N GLY A 739 -11.23 -7.55 -1.45
CA GLY A 739 -9.91 -7.57 -2.07
C GLY A 739 -9.48 -8.90 -2.69
N PHE A 740 -10.36 -9.62 -3.41
CA PHE A 740 -10.00 -10.94 -3.93
C PHE A 740 -8.84 -10.83 -4.94
N LEU A 741 -8.41 -9.62 -5.31
CA LEU A 741 -7.67 -9.41 -6.53
C LEU A 741 -6.78 -8.15 -6.61
N ARG A 742 -5.75 -7.97 -5.77
CA ARG A 742 -4.85 -6.81 -5.95
C ARG A 742 -3.51 -7.07 -6.66
N THR A 743 -2.94 -8.28 -6.63
CA THR A 743 -1.70 -8.63 -7.37
C THR A 743 -2.01 -9.43 -8.64
N ARG A 744 -1.91 -8.79 -9.82
CA ARG A 744 -2.37 -9.37 -11.11
C ARG A 744 -1.57 -10.62 -11.54
N ASP A 745 -0.27 -10.66 -11.22
CA ASP A 745 0.65 -11.72 -11.68
C ASP A 745 0.58 -12.99 -10.82
N ILE A 746 0.42 -12.84 -9.51
CA ILE A 746 0.28 -13.95 -8.55
C ILE A 746 -0.97 -14.80 -8.86
N LYS A 747 -2.07 -14.18 -9.30
CA LYS A 747 -3.32 -14.89 -9.60
C LYS A 747 -3.17 -15.82 -10.78
N PHE A 748 -2.54 -15.33 -11.86
CA PHE A 748 -2.38 -16.10 -13.09
C PHE A 748 -1.46 -17.30 -12.85
N SER A 749 -0.37 -17.12 -12.10
CA SER A 749 0.52 -18.22 -11.73
C SER A 749 -0.19 -19.28 -10.89
N LEU A 750 -1.01 -18.89 -9.91
CA LEU A 750 -1.76 -19.85 -9.07
C LEU A 750 -2.83 -20.60 -9.88
N SER A 751 -3.55 -19.90 -10.77
CA SER A 751 -4.49 -20.51 -11.70
C SER A 751 -3.79 -21.47 -12.66
N LEU A 752 -2.62 -21.08 -13.18
CA LEU A 752 -1.80 -21.93 -14.04
C LEU A 752 -1.37 -23.21 -13.32
N ILE A 753 -0.93 -23.12 -12.06
CA ILE A 753 -0.62 -24.29 -11.23
C ILE A 753 -1.83 -25.22 -11.12
N ALA A 754 -3.01 -24.68 -10.79
CA ALA A 754 -4.22 -25.50 -10.66
C ALA A 754 -4.55 -26.26 -11.96
N ILE A 755 -4.38 -25.61 -13.12
CA ILE A 755 -4.62 -26.26 -14.42
C ILE A 755 -3.53 -27.24 -14.80
N VAL A 756 -2.26 -26.93 -14.55
CA VAL A 756 -1.16 -27.86 -14.80
C VAL A 756 -1.30 -29.12 -13.95
N LEU A 757 -1.71 -29.00 -12.68
CA LEU A 757 -2.01 -30.16 -11.84
C LEU A 757 -3.12 -31.04 -12.41
N LEU A 758 -4.17 -30.42 -12.97
CA LEU A 758 -5.25 -31.14 -13.64
C LEU A 758 -4.80 -31.88 -14.91
N GLY A 759 -3.70 -31.48 -15.54
CA GLY A 759 -3.10 -32.19 -16.67
C GLY A 759 -2.09 -33.27 -16.25
N VAL A 760 -1.23 -32.96 -15.28
CA VAL A 760 -0.14 -33.84 -14.84
C VAL A 760 -0.65 -35.08 -14.11
N ILE A 761 -1.67 -34.96 -13.24
CA ILE A 761 -2.19 -36.11 -12.49
C ILE A 761 -2.77 -37.20 -13.42
N PRO A 762 -3.64 -36.87 -14.40
CA PRO A 762 -4.09 -37.87 -15.36
C PRO A 762 -2.97 -38.45 -16.22
N PHE A 763 -1.95 -37.66 -16.58
CA PHE A 763 -0.78 -38.17 -17.30
C PHE A 763 -0.07 -39.25 -16.48
N HIS A 764 0.18 -38.98 -15.19
CA HIS A 764 0.81 -39.94 -14.31
C HIS A 764 -0.02 -41.22 -14.15
N ASN A 765 -1.35 -41.10 -14.04
CA ASN A 765 -2.23 -42.28 -14.06
C ASN A 765 -2.12 -43.09 -15.35
N LEU A 766 -2.04 -42.42 -16.50
CA LEU A 766 -1.89 -43.09 -17.79
C LEU A 766 -0.52 -43.79 -17.90
N GLU A 767 0.55 -43.15 -17.43
CA GLU A 767 1.91 -43.71 -17.43
C GLU A 767 1.98 -45.05 -16.69
N MET A 768 1.18 -45.22 -15.64
CA MET A 768 1.07 -46.47 -14.90
C MET A 768 0.19 -47.54 -15.58
N THR A 769 -0.23 -47.37 -16.83
CA THR A 769 -1.04 -48.37 -17.56
C THR A 769 -0.20 -49.13 -18.57
N ASN A 770 -0.50 -50.42 -18.75
CA ASN A 770 0.15 -51.26 -19.78
C ASN A 770 -0.01 -50.67 -21.20
N THR A 771 -1.16 -50.02 -21.44
CA THR A 771 -1.45 -49.40 -22.72
C THR A 771 -0.48 -48.27 -23.04
N TYR A 772 -0.14 -47.44 -22.05
CA TYR A 772 0.80 -46.34 -22.25
C TYR A 772 2.22 -46.84 -22.42
N THR A 773 2.68 -47.78 -21.59
CA THR A 773 4.04 -48.33 -21.69
C THR A 773 4.29 -48.99 -23.05
N SER A 774 3.30 -49.72 -23.59
CA SER A 774 3.38 -50.27 -24.95
C SER A 774 3.40 -49.17 -26.02
N LEU A 775 2.60 -48.11 -25.87
CA LEU A 775 2.61 -46.97 -26.80
C LEU A 775 3.95 -46.25 -26.80
N GLU A 776 4.54 -46.02 -25.62
CA GLU A 776 5.83 -45.38 -25.45
C GLU A 776 6.94 -46.17 -26.16
N ALA A 777 7.02 -47.48 -25.92
CA ALA A 777 8.00 -48.36 -26.56
C ALA A 777 7.85 -48.40 -28.10
N ASN A 778 6.61 -48.43 -28.59
CA ASN A 778 6.31 -48.40 -30.03
C ASN A 778 6.69 -47.05 -30.67
N LEU A 779 6.45 -45.94 -29.99
CA LEU A 779 6.82 -44.60 -30.47
C LEU A 779 8.34 -44.40 -30.44
N ALA A 780 9.01 -44.87 -29.38
CA ALA A 780 10.46 -44.79 -29.25
C ALA A 780 11.15 -45.57 -30.37
N SER A 781 10.75 -46.83 -30.58
CA SER A 781 11.28 -47.67 -31.66
C SER A 781 10.93 -47.13 -33.05
N GLY A 782 9.70 -46.67 -33.28
CA GLY A 782 9.25 -46.16 -34.57
C GLY A 782 9.91 -44.84 -34.99
N LEU A 783 10.27 -43.98 -34.02
CA LEU A 783 10.95 -42.69 -34.27
C LEU A 783 12.47 -42.77 -34.15
N GLY A 784 13.03 -43.91 -33.71
CA GLY A 784 14.47 -44.08 -33.51
C GLY A 784 15.05 -43.21 -32.39
N ILE A 785 14.26 -42.93 -31.35
CA ILE A 785 14.63 -42.11 -30.19
C ILE A 785 14.45 -42.90 -28.90
N SER A 786 15.10 -42.47 -27.81
CA SER A 786 14.95 -43.18 -26.53
C SER A 786 13.56 -42.97 -25.91
N GLU A 787 13.09 -43.96 -25.16
CA GLU A 787 11.84 -43.89 -24.36
C GLU A 787 11.83 -42.65 -23.44
N MET A 788 12.98 -42.34 -22.83
CA MET A 788 13.18 -41.11 -22.04
C MET A 788 12.80 -39.83 -22.81
N VAL A 789 13.15 -39.72 -24.10
CA VAL A 789 12.82 -38.55 -24.94
C VAL A 789 11.31 -38.53 -25.23
N VAL A 790 10.70 -39.67 -25.53
CA VAL A 790 9.26 -39.80 -25.75
C VAL A 790 8.48 -39.38 -24.50
N ARG A 791 8.84 -39.94 -23.33
CA ARG A 791 8.23 -39.62 -22.04
C ARG A 791 8.37 -38.16 -21.66
N THR A 792 9.59 -37.62 -21.79
CA THR A 792 9.85 -36.20 -21.50
C THR A 792 9.00 -35.29 -22.37
N THR A 793 8.90 -35.60 -23.66
CA THR A 793 8.09 -34.83 -24.61
C THR A 793 6.60 -34.93 -24.27
N ALA A 794 6.10 -36.14 -23.99
CA ALA A 794 4.71 -36.37 -23.61
C ALA A 794 4.33 -35.66 -22.30
N PHE A 795 5.22 -35.66 -21.31
CA PHE A 795 5.03 -34.95 -20.04
C PHE A 795 4.90 -33.43 -20.24
N LEU A 796 5.85 -32.83 -20.97
CA LEU A 796 5.85 -31.39 -21.26
C LEU A 796 4.62 -30.97 -22.07
N LEU A 797 4.26 -31.76 -23.09
CA LEU A 797 3.08 -31.49 -23.92
C LEU A 797 1.79 -31.58 -23.12
N THR A 798 1.67 -32.53 -22.18
CA THR A 798 0.41 -32.70 -21.45
C THR A 798 0.06 -31.47 -20.60
N GLY A 799 1.04 -30.88 -19.92
CA GLY A 799 0.84 -29.63 -19.19
C GLY A 799 0.41 -28.47 -20.10
N LEU A 800 1.05 -28.34 -21.27
CA LEU A 800 0.72 -27.31 -22.26
C LEU A 800 -0.66 -27.51 -22.87
N ILE A 801 -1.03 -28.75 -23.20
CA ILE A 801 -2.33 -29.12 -23.75
C ILE A 801 -3.44 -28.81 -22.74
N ALA A 802 -3.27 -29.17 -21.46
CA ALA A 802 -4.24 -28.85 -20.41
C ALA A 802 -4.49 -27.33 -20.31
N VAL A 803 -3.41 -26.54 -20.35
CA VAL A 803 -3.51 -25.07 -20.35
C VAL A 803 -4.19 -24.55 -21.62
N ALA A 804 -3.83 -25.08 -22.80
CA ALA A 804 -4.41 -24.68 -24.08
C ALA A 804 -5.91 -24.99 -24.16
N ILE A 805 -6.32 -26.20 -23.74
CA ILE A 805 -7.73 -26.61 -23.64
C ILE A 805 -8.48 -25.64 -22.72
N PHE A 806 -7.99 -25.44 -21.49
CA PHE A 806 -8.66 -24.58 -20.53
C PHE A 806 -8.75 -23.12 -21.03
N PHE A 807 -7.70 -22.63 -21.70
CA PHE A 807 -7.70 -21.29 -22.30
C PHE A 807 -8.69 -21.19 -23.47
N GLY A 808 -8.80 -22.22 -24.31
CA GLY A 808 -9.80 -22.30 -25.38
C GLY A 808 -11.23 -22.29 -24.85
N PHE A 809 -11.52 -23.05 -23.80
CA PHE A 809 -12.83 -23.01 -23.13
C PHE A 809 -13.09 -21.68 -22.42
N SER A 810 -12.05 -21.06 -21.85
CA SER A 810 -12.14 -19.70 -21.28
C SER A 810 -12.44 -18.65 -22.36
N TRP A 811 -11.91 -18.84 -23.58
CA TRP A 811 -12.21 -18.00 -24.73
C TRP A 811 -13.65 -18.19 -25.20
N LEU A 812 -14.13 -19.44 -25.29
CA LEU A 812 -15.54 -19.74 -25.57
C LEU A 812 -16.47 -19.13 -24.51
N ALA A 813 -16.13 -19.26 -23.23
CA ALA A 813 -16.87 -18.67 -22.11
C ALA A 813 -16.93 -17.15 -22.22
N GLN A 814 -15.83 -16.50 -22.61
CA GLN A 814 -15.79 -15.07 -22.89
C GLN A 814 -16.77 -14.69 -24.00
N ARG A 815 -16.70 -15.39 -25.14
CA ARG A 815 -17.57 -15.13 -26.29
C ARG A 815 -19.04 -15.36 -25.96
N ALA A 816 -19.36 -16.44 -25.26
CA ALA A 816 -20.71 -16.78 -24.82
C ALA A 816 -21.27 -15.74 -23.84
N SER A 817 -20.44 -15.22 -22.93
CA SER A 817 -20.86 -14.20 -21.95
C SER A 817 -21.28 -12.87 -22.59
N GLY A 818 -20.72 -12.54 -23.75
CA GLY A 818 -20.89 -11.23 -24.41
C GLY A 818 -20.24 -10.07 -23.65
N ASP A 819 -19.51 -10.35 -22.56
CA ASP A 819 -18.86 -9.33 -21.74
C ASP A 819 -17.54 -8.88 -22.36
N ARG A 820 -17.32 -7.56 -22.33
CA ARG A 820 -16.05 -6.92 -22.76
C ARG A 820 -15.19 -6.49 -21.57
N GLN A 821 -15.70 -6.57 -20.34
CA GLN A 821 -15.00 -6.16 -19.12
C GLN A 821 -13.85 -7.12 -18.80
N PHE A 822 -14.04 -8.42 -18.99
CA PHE A 822 -13.01 -9.44 -18.74
C PHE A 822 -12.46 -10.03 -20.04
N GLY A 823 -11.15 -9.89 -20.27
CA GLY A 823 -10.43 -10.61 -21.34
C GLY A 823 -10.34 -12.12 -21.07
N THR A 824 -9.98 -12.92 -22.09
CA THR A 824 -9.81 -14.39 -21.96
C THR A 824 -8.91 -14.78 -20.78
N LYS A 825 -7.77 -14.09 -20.61
CA LYS A 825 -6.86 -14.30 -19.47
C LYS A 825 -7.54 -14.02 -18.12
N GLY A 826 -8.45 -13.04 -18.07
CA GLY A 826 -9.25 -12.74 -16.89
C GLY A 826 -10.19 -13.89 -16.55
N ILE A 827 -10.97 -14.36 -17.53
CA ILE A 827 -11.87 -15.50 -17.38
C ILE A 827 -11.09 -16.76 -16.98
N PHE A 828 -10.00 -17.08 -17.67
CA PHE A 828 -9.09 -18.17 -17.31
C PHE A 828 -8.70 -18.11 -15.83
N THR A 829 -8.23 -16.96 -15.37
CA THR A 829 -7.72 -16.79 -14.00
C THR A 829 -8.81 -17.09 -12.97
N TRP A 830 -10.02 -16.60 -13.20
CA TRP A 830 -11.13 -16.79 -12.27
C TRP A 830 -11.69 -18.20 -12.30
N PHE A 831 -11.98 -18.72 -13.49
CA PHE A 831 -12.60 -20.03 -13.64
C PHE A 831 -11.64 -21.16 -13.29
N ALA A 832 -10.33 -21.02 -13.46
CA ALA A 832 -9.38 -22.06 -13.04
C ALA A 832 -9.50 -22.40 -11.54
N LEU A 833 -9.85 -21.43 -10.70
CA LEU A 833 -10.03 -21.64 -9.27
C LEU A 833 -11.28 -22.48 -8.95
N THR A 834 -12.29 -22.49 -9.84
CA THR A 834 -13.48 -23.34 -9.64
C THR A 834 -13.18 -24.81 -9.85
N PHE A 835 -12.05 -25.15 -10.47
CA PHE A 835 -11.61 -26.52 -10.72
C PHE A 835 -10.64 -27.06 -9.66
N ILE A 836 -10.20 -26.23 -8.70
CA ILE A 836 -9.35 -26.65 -7.58
C ILE A 836 -9.99 -27.81 -6.78
N PRO A 837 -11.29 -27.79 -6.43
CA PRO A 837 -11.90 -28.90 -5.69
C PRO A 837 -11.84 -30.24 -6.45
N LEU A 838 -12.05 -30.21 -7.77
CA LEU A 838 -11.90 -31.38 -8.62
C LEU A 838 -10.43 -31.81 -8.63
N ALA A 839 -9.48 -30.91 -8.89
CA ALA A 839 -8.05 -31.22 -8.93
C ALA A 839 -7.56 -31.91 -7.65
N ILE A 840 -7.98 -31.40 -6.49
CA ILE A 840 -7.69 -32.00 -5.17
C ILE A 840 -8.28 -33.41 -5.09
N SER A 841 -9.52 -33.57 -5.50
CA SER A 841 -10.23 -34.85 -5.39
C SER A 841 -9.65 -35.91 -6.32
N LEU A 842 -9.21 -35.50 -7.52
CA LEU A 842 -8.46 -36.37 -8.43
C LEU A 842 -7.15 -36.80 -7.77
N HIS A 843 -6.40 -35.85 -7.21
CA HIS A 843 -5.14 -36.14 -6.54
C HIS A 843 -5.33 -37.08 -5.34
N LEU A 844 -6.36 -36.88 -4.52
CA LEU A 844 -6.70 -37.77 -3.40
C LEU A 844 -7.07 -39.17 -3.89
N ALA A 845 -7.94 -39.26 -4.91
CA ALA A 845 -8.38 -40.54 -5.45
C ALA A 845 -7.19 -41.34 -5.99
N HIS A 846 -6.27 -40.71 -6.72
CA HIS A 846 -5.03 -41.34 -7.15
C HIS A 846 -4.23 -41.89 -5.95
N ASN A 847 -4.01 -41.04 -4.93
CA ASN A 847 -3.19 -41.41 -3.77
C ASN A 847 -3.84 -42.45 -2.82
N TYR A 848 -5.14 -42.70 -2.88
CA TYR A 848 -5.77 -43.73 -2.03
C TYR A 848 -5.23 -45.12 -2.33
N PHE A 849 -4.92 -45.43 -3.58
CA PHE A 849 -4.34 -46.72 -3.93
C PHE A 849 -2.95 -46.87 -3.32
N HIS A 850 -2.07 -45.89 -3.54
CA HIS A 850 -0.72 -45.87 -2.97
C HIS A 850 -0.70 -45.88 -1.44
N LEU A 851 -1.65 -45.21 -0.78
CA LEU A 851 -1.68 -45.15 0.70
C LEU A 851 -2.31 -46.38 1.34
N LEU A 852 -3.42 -46.88 0.79
CA LEU A 852 -4.26 -47.91 1.44
C LEU A 852 -3.98 -49.32 0.92
N GLU A 853 -3.47 -49.47 -0.31
CA GLU A 853 -3.03 -50.77 -0.83
C GLU A 853 -1.52 -50.92 -0.64
N GLU A 854 -0.72 -50.15 -1.37
CA GLU A 854 0.75 -50.28 -1.40
C GLU A 854 1.39 -49.84 -0.08
N GLY A 855 0.80 -48.85 0.60
CA GLY A 855 1.29 -48.33 1.87
C GLY A 855 1.29 -49.37 2.99
N ALA A 856 0.56 -50.49 2.86
CA ALA A 856 0.59 -51.58 3.82
C ALA A 856 1.97 -52.22 3.98
N VAL A 857 2.82 -52.12 2.95
CA VAL A 857 4.21 -52.60 2.96
C VAL A 857 5.07 -51.86 4.00
N ILE A 858 4.62 -50.71 4.52
CA ILE A 858 5.31 -50.05 5.63
C ILE A 858 5.33 -50.90 6.91
N ILE A 859 4.37 -51.81 7.11
CA ILE A 859 4.25 -52.63 8.32
C ILE A 859 5.39 -53.65 8.42
N PRO A 860 5.69 -54.47 7.39
CA PRO A 860 6.89 -55.31 7.40
C PRO A 860 8.17 -54.46 7.38
N ASN A 861 8.22 -53.36 6.63
CA ASN A 861 9.40 -52.51 6.56
C ASN A 861 9.73 -51.82 7.89
N LEU A 862 8.76 -51.62 8.79
CA LEU A 862 9.04 -51.10 10.14
C LEU A 862 9.66 -52.17 11.06
N SER A 863 9.39 -53.45 10.83
CA SER A 863 10.02 -54.56 11.55
C SER A 863 11.46 -54.81 11.10
N ASP A 864 11.77 -54.54 9.83
CA ASP A 864 13.13 -54.56 9.28
C ASP A 864 13.48 -53.30 8.47
N PRO A 865 13.66 -52.13 9.13
CA PRO A 865 13.81 -50.84 8.46
C PRO A 865 15.06 -50.70 7.58
N PHE A 866 16.05 -51.56 7.76
CA PHE A 866 17.31 -51.51 7.02
C PHE A 866 17.58 -52.78 6.21
N GLY A 867 16.66 -53.75 6.20
CA GLY A 867 16.87 -55.02 5.49
C GLY A 867 17.99 -55.87 6.11
N PHE A 868 18.19 -55.77 7.42
CA PHE A 868 19.23 -56.51 8.15
C PHE A 868 18.74 -57.89 8.64
N GLY A 869 17.52 -58.28 8.28
CA GLY A 869 16.86 -59.48 8.76
C GLY A 869 16.28 -59.33 10.17
N TRP A 870 15.98 -58.10 10.59
CA TRP A 870 15.35 -57.84 11.89
C TRP A 870 13.86 -58.19 11.88
N ASP A 871 13.32 -58.46 13.06
CA ASP A 871 11.87 -58.58 13.26
C ASP A 871 11.45 -57.87 14.53
N LEU A 872 11.64 -56.54 14.54
CA LEU A 872 11.49 -55.72 15.74
C LEU A 872 10.07 -55.77 16.34
N PHE A 873 9.05 -56.02 15.52
CA PHE A 873 7.65 -56.04 15.94
C PHE A 873 6.91 -57.34 15.62
N GLY A 874 7.59 -58.39 15.13
CA GLY A 874 6.94 -59.65 14.76
C GLY A 874 6.19 -59.60 13.42
N THR A 875 6.49 -58.63 12.57
CA THR A 875 5.75 -58.36 11.32
C THR A 875 6.60 -58.37 10.06
N ALA A 876 7.90 -58.70 10.12
CA ALA A 876 8.79 -58.66 8.95
C ALA A 876 8.30 -59.53 7.76
N GLY A 877 7.58 -60.63 8.03
CA GLY A 877 6.95 -61.48 7.01
C GLY A 877 5.43 -61.27 6.83
N ALA A 878 4.84 -60.24 7.44
CA ALA A 878 3.40 -60.04 7.42
C ALA A 878 2.93 -59.44 6.08
N SER A 879 2.01 -60.12 5.40
CA SER A 879 1.23 -59.54 4.30
C SER A 879 -0.04 -58.91 4.89
N VAL A 880 -0.07 -57.58 4.92
CA VAL A 880 -1.20 -56.82 5.48
C VAL A 880 -1.97 -56.17 4.34
N THR A 881 -3.29 -56.29 4.34
CA THR A 881 -4.18 -55.52 3.48
C THR A 881 -4.97 -54.56 4.36
N ILE A 882 -4.83 -53.25 4.15
CA ILE A 882 -5.53 -52.24 4.98
C ILE A 882 -7.02 -52.20 4.60
N LEU A 883 -7.32 -52.14 3.31
CA LEU A 883 -8.69 -52.19 2.77
C LEU A 883 -8.74 -52.99 1.47
N PRO A 884 -9.84 -53.70 1.18
CA PRO A 884 -10.00 -54.36 -0.11
C PRO A 884 -10.00 -53.37 -1.28
N ALA A 885 -9.40 -53.76 -2.41
CA ALA A 885 -9.34 -52.94 -3.62
C ALA A 885 -10.71 -52.42 -4.11
N THR A 886 -11.80 -53.18 -3.88
CA THR A 886 -13.17 -52.76 -4.18
C THR A 886 -13.62 -51.57 -3.33
N VAL A 887 -13.25 -51.54 -2.05
CA VAL A 887 -13.54 -50.43 -1.13
C VAL A 887 -12.72 -49.20 -1.53
N ILE A 888 -11.44 -49.39 -1.87
CA ILE A 888 -10.57 -48.30 -2.35
C ILE A 888 -11.16 -47.68 -3.63
N SER A 889 -11.58 -48.50 -4.60
CA SER A 889 -12.21 -48.04 -5.84
C SER A 889 -13.50 -47.25 -5.56
N ASN A 890 -14.36 -47.73 -4.65
CA ASN A 890 -15.55 -46.98 -4.24
C ASN A 890 -15.21 -45.63 -3.60
N LEU A 891 -14.18 -45.57 -2.74
CA LEU A 891 -13.71 -44.32 -2.15
C LEU A 891 -13.18 -43.33 -3.20
N GLN A 892 -12.48 -43.83 -4.21
CA GLN A 892 -12.01 -43.04 -5.35
C GLN A 892 -13.20 -42.40 -6.09
N PHE A 893 -14.19 -43.20 -6.46
CA PHE A 893 -15.40 -42.71 -7.15
C PHE A 893 -16.18 -41.68 -6.33
N ILE A 894 -16.41 -41.96 -5.04
CA ILE A 894 -17.09 -41.04 -4.13
C ILE A 894 -16.34 -39.71 -4.03
N THR A 895 -15.01 -39.76 -3.86
CA THR A 895 -14.18 -38.57 -3.71
C THR A 895 -14.21 -37.70 -4.96
N ILE A 896 -14.09 -38.30 -6.14
CA ILE A 896 -14.19 -37.58 -7.43
C ILE A 896 -15.58 -36.96 -7.59
N GLY A 897 -16.64 -37.71 -7.25
CA GLY A 897 -18.01 -37.21 -7.28
C GLY A 897 -18.21 -35.98 -6.39
N LEU A 898 -17.69 -36.01 -5.16
CA LEU A 898 -17.72 -34.86 -4.24
C LEU A 898 -16.94 -33.66 -4.80
N GLY A 899 -15.76 -33.90 -5.38
CA GLY A 899 -14.94 -32.88 -6.03
C GLY A 899 -15.63 -32.22 -7.22
N PHE A 900 -16.32 -33.02 -8.04
CA PHE A 900 -17.12 -32.56 -9.16
C PHE A 900 -18.28 -31.69 -8.70
N LEU A 901 -19.05 -32.14 -7.70
CA LEU A 901 -20.16 -31.37 -7.12
C LEU A 901 -19.67 -30.05 -6.50
N ALA A 902 -18.56 -30.07 -5.76
CA ALA A 902 -17.97 -28.87 -5.17
C ALA A 902 -17.47 -27.88 -6.25
N SER A 903 -16.86 -28.37 -7.33
CA SER A 903 -16.43 -27.56 -8.46
C SER A 903 -17.62 -26.98 -9.24
N GLY A 904 -18.69 -27.76 -9.42
CA GLY A 904 -19.94 -27.30 -10.01
C GLY A 904 -20.60 -26.21 -9.18
N TYR A 905 -20.63 -26.37 -7.85
CA TYR A 905 -21.10 -25.33 -6.93
C TYR A 905 -20.26 -24.05 -7.03
N ALA A 906 -18.93 -24.18 -7.09
CA ALA A 906 -18.02 -23.06 -7.29
C ALA A 906 -18.25 -22.36 -8.64
N LEU A 907 -18.46 -23.14 -9.70
CA LEU A 907 -18.75 -22.66 -11.05
C LEU A 907 -20.09 -21.92 -11.13
N TYR A 908 -21.05 -22.24 -10.26
CA TYR A 908 -22.31 -21.50 -10.13
C TYR A 908 -22.15 -20.20 -9.29
N ARG A 909 -21.44 -20.29 -8.16
CA ARG A 909 -21.29 -19.17 -7.21
C ARG A 909 -20.34 -18.07 -7.68
N LEU A 910 -19.28 -18.41 -8.39
CA LEU A 910 -18.21 -17.46 -8.73
C LEU A 910 -18.63 -16.49 -9.85
N PRO A 911 -19.15 -16.94 -11.01
CA PRO A 911 -19.52 -16.05 -12.11
C PRO A 911 -20.68 -15.11 -11.74
N THR A 912 -21.60 -15.58 -10.89
CA THR A 912 -22.70 -14.76 -10.36
C THR A 912 -22.23 -13.61 -9.46
N ASN A 913 -20.97 -13.64 -8.99
CA ASN A 913 -20.34 -12.54 -8.27
C ASN A 913 -19.40 -11.71 -9.16
N MET A 914 -19.03 -12.21 -10.34
CA MET A 914 -18.14 -11.54 -11.29
C MET A 914 -18.89 -10.66 -12.27
N PHE A 915 -20.01 -11.16 -12.82
CA PHE A 915 -20.81 -10.45 -13.81
C PHE A 915 -21.96 -9.71 -13.15
N ALA A 916 -22.20 -8.47 -13.59
CA ALA A 916 -23.31 -7.66 -13.11
C ALA A 916 -24.69 -8.25 -13.49
N ALA A 917 -24.78 -8.84 -14.69
CA ALA A 917 -26.00 -9.46 -15.19
C ALA A 917 -25.96 -10.99 -15.01
N ARG A 918 -27.02 -11.54 -14.39
CA ARG A 918 -27.16 -12.99 -14.17
C ARG A 918 -27.16 -13.80 -15.47
N ALA A 919 -27.71 -13.26 -16.55
CA ALA A 919 -27.73 -13.93 -17.86
C ALA A 919 -26.31 -14.09 -18.46
N GLN A 920 -25.44 -13.09 -18.29
CA GLN A 920 -24.05 -13.15 -18.74
C GLN A 920 -23.26 -14.19 -17.95
N ALA A 921 -23.47 -14.23 -16.62
CA ALA A 921 -22.90 -15.26 -15.76
C ALA A 921 -23.29 -16.67 -16.24
N LEU A 922 -24.59 -16.93 -16.46
CA LEU A 922 -25.06 -18.24 -16.91
C LEU A 922 -24.50 -18.65 -18.27
N ARG A 923 -24.40 -17.73 -19.24
CA ARG A 923 -23.81 -18.03 -20.56
C ARG A 923 -22.32 -18.32 -20.47
N SER A 924 -21.58 -17.59 -19.63
CA SER A 924 -20.15 -17.83 -19.39
C SER A 924 -19.89 -19.21 -18.76
N MET A 925 -20.85 -19.75 -18.01
CA MET A 925 -20.71 -21.04 -17.35
C MET A 925 -20.81 -22.22 -18.32
N ALA A 926 -21.60 -22.13 -19.38
CA ALA A 926 -21.91 -23.29 -20.22
C ALA A 926 -20.65 -23.98 -20.81
N PRO A 927 -19.69 -23.28 -21.45
CA PRO A 927 -18.48 -23.94 -21.92
C PRO A 927 -17.65 -24.55 -20.78
N MET A 928 -17.59 -23.86 -19.64
CA MET A 928 -16.82 -24.33 -18.50
C MET A 928 -17.45 -25.55 -17.81
N THR A 929 -18.78 -25.66 -17.83
CA THR A 929 -19.51 -26.85 -17.36
C THR A 929 -19.22 -28.05 -18.25
N VAL A 930 -19.20 -27.85 -19.58
CA VAL A 930 -18.82 -28.91 -20.53
C VAL A 930 -17.41 -29.40 -20.25
N LEU A 931 -16.46 -28.48 -20.05
CA LEU A 931 -15.09 -28.84 -19.70
C LEU A 931 -15.03 -29.63 -18.37
N LEU A 932 -15.74 -29.17 -17.34
CA LEU A 932 -15.78 -29.84 -16.03
C LEU A 932 -16.31 -31.28 -16.13
N ILE A 933 -17.40 -31.49 -16.88
CA ILE A 933 -17.98 -32.81 -17.12
C ILE A 933 -17.00 -33.69 -17.91
N GLY A 934 -16.44 -33.17 -19.00
CA GLY A 934 -15.49 -33.91 -19.84
C GLY A 934 -14.26 -34.37 -19.06
N MET A 935 -13.71 -33.52 -18.21
CA MET A 935 -12.57 -33.87 -17.35
C MET A 935 -12.92 -34.94 -16.32
N ALA A 936 -14.09 -34.86 -15.69
CA ALA A 936 -14.54 -35.88 -14.75
C ALA A 936 -14.73 -37.23 -15.42
N ILE A 937 -15.38 -37.28 -16.60
CA ILE A 937 -15.57 -38.51 -17.38
C ILE A 937 -14.22 -39.12 -17.79
N PHE A 938 -13.32 -38.29 -18.34
CA PHE A 938 -12.00 -38.74 -18.74
C PHE A 938 -11.24 -39.38 -17.58
N TYR A 939 -11.25 -38.75 -16.41
CA TYR A 939 -10.56 -39.28 -15.25
C TYR A 939 -11.18 -40.58 -14.72
N LEU A 940 -12.51 -40.65 -14.68
CA LEU A 940 -13.22 -41.87 -14.30
C LEU A 940 -12.86 -43.02 -15.25
N TRP A 941 -12.77 -42.75 -16.55
CA TRP A 941 -12.33 -43.73 -17.55
C TRP A 941 -10.88 -44.19 -17.28
N VAL A 942 -9.95 -43.27 -17.03
CA VAL A 942 -8.54 -43.64 -16.72
C VAL A 942 -8.46 -44.58 -15.51
N LEU A 943 -9.27 -44.35 -14.46
CA LEU A 943 -9.31 -45.23 -13.28
C LEU A 943 -9.87 -46.64 -13.56
N THR A 944 -10.60 -46.83 -14.66
CA THR A 944 -11.08 -48.17 -15.04
C THR A 944 -10.03 -48.99 -15.80
N ILE A 945 -8.94 -48.37 -16.25
CA ILE A 945 -7.89 -49.06 -16.99
C ILE A 945 -7.02 -49.84 -16.01
N PRO A 946 -6.70 -51.12 -16.28
CA PRO A 946 -5.76 -51.88 -15.47
C PRO A 946 -4.39 -51.21 -15.43
N MET A 947 -3.90 -50.89 -14.23
CA MET A 947 -2.55 -50.36 -14.03
C MET A 947 -1.53 -51.50 -14.08
N SER A 948 -0.39 -51.26 -14.75
CA SER A 948 0.71 -52.19 -14.93
C SER A 948 1.53 -52.42 -13.66
N MET A 949 1.55 -51.45 -12.73
CA MET A 949 2.26 -51.53 -11.44
C MET A 949 1.37 -51.99 -10.28
N ARG A 950 0.48 -52.97 -10.50
CA ARG A 950 0.00 -53.80 -9.38
C ARG A 950 0.84 -55.06 -9.41
N PHE A 951 1.83 -55.11 -8.50
CA PHE A 951 2.86 -56.14 -8.28
C PHE A 951 4.20 -55.89 -8.98
#